data_AF-A0AAE0FN56-F1
#
_entry.id   AF-A0AAE0FN56-F1
#
_cell.length_a   1.000
_cell.length_b   1.000
_cell.length_c   1.000
_cell.angle_alpha   90.00
_cell.angle_beta   90.00
_cell.angle_gamma   90.00
#
_symmetry.space_group_name_H-M   'P 1'
#
loop_
_entity.id
_entity.type
_entity.pdbx_description
1 polymer ?
#
loop_
_entity_poly.entity_id
_entity_poly.type
_entity_poly.pdbx_seq_one_letter_code
_entity_poly.pdbx_strand_id
1 'polypeptide(L)'
;MVPLASRSNEDGRRMVVRMVVVDGMWLSRTTGDATERTDEGWRGESSSAWTVGVSVGITVQAAEVAACGDDALRVNSGGAGPVSAEWMVPKSLWLKRNEPEVYAAAHFICEYQDYMNFHLTGRMCASINNVSVRWHYSAERGGYPASLLDKLGLGALLHKWPKEVLPLGARVGGLTEAAARHLGLPTGLPVAQGGADAFIGMIGLGVLQPGELALLTGSSHLHLGVSREAMHGKGMFGSYADCLLPGTHVVEGGQTSTGSVISWYKRMLGEEVTYDILNAEAEAVPPGCEGLAALDHFQGNRTPHTDAASRGALVGLTLKHTRGHIFRALIEAVCFGTALILDTMRSAGYNPKAIVIAGGATRSPLWLQVHADVCGLPLRRTRVADACSLGSAILAAVCAGSFADVSTAVQSMVHVSEVVEPNPRMTVTYAAPYLAYKNLYPALSPLFHASNNPAAASTLIAPSILAGDFSNLEGEATRMAEAGAEWLHVDICDGQFCGNLTIGAPVVKSLRSKTRLFLDCHLAVMHPESQVQQFAQAGADQLTFHPEAAKDSEALAVAIRTAGMKVGVALQPGSPTSVALPLLQKGLVDTVNVMAVEPGFGGQPFQEHVLEKVRELRDLFPSINIQVDGGVNPNRTAKLAKDAGANILIAGTSIFGSEDPKRVVSALKQA
;
A
#
# COMPACT_ATOMS: atom_id res chain seq x y z
N MET A 1 -11.54 -20.42 5.16
CA MET A 1 -11.84 -20.77 3.76
C MET A 1 -13.25 -21.32 3.69
N VAL A 2 -14.18 -20.57 3.12
CA VAL A 2 -15.49 -21.07 2.65
C VAL A 2 -15.45 -20.89 1.13
N PRO A 3 -15.79 -21.90 0.31
CA PRO A 3 -15.76 -21.76 -1.14
C PRO A 3 -16.91 -20.83 -1.56
N LEU A 4 -16.61 -19.77 -2.30
CA LEU A 4 -17.59 -19.00 -3.03
C LEU A 4 -18.11 -19.89 -4.17
N ALA A 5 -19.24 -20.54 -3.92
CA ALA A 5 -19.94 -21.37 -4.88
C ALA A 5 -20.35 -20.52 -6.11
N SER A 6 -20.17 -21.11 -7.29
CA SER A 6 -20.74 -20.69 -8.56
C SER A 6 -22.23 -20.33 -8.38
N ARG A 7 -22.60 -19.07 -8.57
CA ARG A 7 -24.01 -18.65 -8.59
C ARG A 7 -24.57 -18.82 -10.00
N SER A 8 -25.40 -19.85 -10.18
CA SER A 8 -26.41 -19.93 -11.23
C SER A 8 -27.77 -19.55 -10.65
N ASN A 9 -28.57 -18.73 -11.33
CA ASN A 9 -30.01 -18.66 -11.05
C ASN A 9 -30.66 -20.03 -11.38
N GLU A 10 -31.78 -20.33 -10.71
CA GLU A 10 -32.56 -21.58 -10.82
C GLU A 10 -32.98 -21.96 -12.25
N ASP A 11 -32.85 -21.06 -13.23
CA ASP A 11 -33.27 -21.25 -14.64
C ASP A 11 -32.13 -21.55 -15.64
N GLY A 12 -30.89 -21.79 -15.21
CA GLY A 12 -29.80 -22.23 -16.11
C GLY A 12 -29.36 -21.22 -17.19
N ARG A 13 -29.82 -19.97 -17.15
CA ARG A 13 -29.34 -18.89 -18.04
C ARG A 13 -28.09 -18.23 -17.44
N ARG A 14 -26.96 -18.26 -18.16
CA ARG A 14 -25.74 -17.50 -17.82
C ARG A 14 -26.08 -16.00 -17.69
N MET A 15 -25.77 -15.39 -16.54
CA MET A 15 -25.85 -13.95 -16.36
C MET A 15 -24.83 -13.29 -17.30
N VAL A 16 -25.29 -12.53 -18.30
CA VAL A 16 -24.41 -11.73 -19.14
C VAL A 16 -24.11 -10.44 -18.39
N VAL A 17 -22.94 -10.32 -17.75
CA VAL A 17 -22.49 -9.08 -17.12
C VAL A 17 -22.22 -8.06 -18.21
N ARG A 18 -23.12 -7.09 -18.39
CA ARG A 18 -22.92 -6.03 -19.39
C ARG A 18 -21.99 -4.93 -18.88
N MET A 19 -21.89 -4.78 -17.56
CA MET A 19 -21.17 -3.67 -16.98
C MET A 19 -20.51 -4.02 -15.65
N VAL A 20 -19.26 -3.58 -15.49
CA VAL A 20 -18.51 -3.71 -14.25
C VAL A 20 -18.22 -2.31 -13.69
N VAL A 21 -18.59 -2.11 -12.43
CA VAL A 21 -18.29 -0.91 -11.66
C VAL A 21 -17.08 -1.18 -10.79
N VAL A 22 -16.04 -0.42 -11.03
CA VAL A 22 -14.83 -0.44 -10.22
C VAL A 22 -15.02 0.67 -9.19
N ASP A 23 -15.33 0.33 -7.94
CA ASP A 23 -15.62 1.33 -6.91
C ASP A 23 -14.35 1.71 -6.14
N GLY A 24 -13.84 2.92 -6.37
CA GLY A 24 -12.74 3.54 -5.62
C GLY A 24 -13.16 4.23 -4.31
N MET A 25 -14.46 4.28 -3.99
CA MET A 25 -15.07 4.88 -2.80
C MET A 25 -14.67 6.33 -2.50
N TRP A 26 -15.18 7.31 -3.28
CA TRP A 26 -15.14 8.76 -2.95
C TRP A 26 -16.34 9.55 -3.50
N LEU A 27 -17.55 9.07 -3.22
CA LEU A 27 -18.78 9.88 -3.31
C LEU A 27 -19.20 10.27 -1.89
N SER A 28 -19.60 11.53 -1.72
CA SER A 28 -19.99 12.09 -0.42
C SER A 28 -21.03 11.19 0.26
N ARG A 29 -20.65 10.55 1.38
CA ARG A 29 -21.57 9.79 2.23
C ARG A 29 -22.61 10.74 2.80
N THR A 30 -23.79 10.80 2.19
CA THR A 30 -25.00 11.40 2.80
C THR A 30 -26.13 10.40 3.04
N THR A 31 -25.95 9.11 2.74
CA THR A 31 -26.88 8.06 3.19
C THR A 31 -26.11 6.80 3.60
N GLY A 32 -26.61 6.12 4.65
CA GLY A 32 -25.92 5.07 5.42
C GLY A 32 -25.56 3.80 4.66
N ASP A 33 -24.90 2.89 5.40
CA ASP A 33 -24.39 1.56 5.01
C ASP A 33 -25.00 0.96 3.74
N ALA A 34 -24.21 0.92 2.67
CA ALA A 34 -24.49 0.09 1.51
C ALA A 34 -23.60 -1.17 1.55
N THR A 35 -23.81 -2.01 2.58
CA THR A 35 -23.79 -3.46 2.38
C THR A 35 -25.24 -3.91 2.19
N GLU A 36 -25.92 -3.36 1.19
CA GLU A 36 -27.24 -3.87 0.81
C GLU A 36 -27.06 -5.07 -0.12
N ARG A 37 -27.38 -6.25 0.44
CA ARG A 37 -27.97 -7.34 -0.33
C ARG A 37 -29.10 -6.74 -1.16
N THR A 38 -28.97 -6.76 -2.49
CA THR A 38 -30.12 -6.57 -3.38
C THR A 38 -30.95 -7.85 -3.37
N ASP A 39 -31.66 -8.10 -2.26
CA ASP A 39 -32.81 -8.99 -2.24
C ASP A 39 -34.06 -8.09 -2.29
N GLU A 40 -34.86 -8.33 -3.33
CA GLU A 40 -36.23 -7.84 -3.56
C GLU A 40 -36.41 -6.35 -3.97
N GLY A 41 -36.73 -6.12 -5.26
CA GLY A 41 -37.38 -4.87 -5.67
C GLY A 41 -37.10 -4.28 -7.04
N TRP A 42 -36.46 -4.99 -7.99
CA TRP A 42 -36.33 -4.49 -9.38
C TRP A 42 -36.63 -5.62 -10.36
N ARG A 43 -37.91 -5.82 -10.68
CA ARG A 43 -38.34 -6.67 -11.81
C ARG A 43 -38.60 -5.77 -13.02
N GLY A 44 -37.51 -5.32 -13.63
CA GLY A 44 -37.46 -4.65 -14.94
C GLY A 44 -36.14 -5.03 -15.61
N GLU A 45 -36.22 -5.42 -16.89
CA GLU A 45 -35.16 -5.94 -17.78
C GLU A 45 -33.68 -5.83 -17.30
N SER A 46 -33.13 -6.99 -16.93
CA SER A 46 -31.71 -7.37 -16.78
C SER A 46 -30.63 -6.29 -17.01
N SER A 47 -30.29 -5.52 -15.98
CA SER A 47 -28.97 -4.87 -15.84
C SER A 47 -28.18 -5.54 -14.72
N SER A 48 -27.28 -6.45 -15.08
CA SER A 48 -26.32 -7.10 -14.17
C SER A 48 -25.07 -6.21 -14.05
N ALA A 49 -25.10 -5.24 -13.14
CA ALA A 49 -23.89 -4.53 -12.72
C ALA A 49 -23.13 -5.39 -11.70
N TRP A 50 -21.81 -5.51 -11.86
CA TRP A 50 -20.95 -6.22 -10.93
C TRP A 50 -19.93 -5.26 -10.31
N THR A 51 -19.74 -5.30 -8.99
CA THR A 51 -18.91 -4.32 -8.26
C THR A 51 -17.63 -4.96 -7.71
N VAL A 52 -16.47 -4.37 -8.03
CA VAL A 52 -15.17 -4.78 -7.49
C VAL A 52 -14.80 -3.94 -6.27
N GLY A 53 -14.82 -4.54 -5.09
CA GLY A 53 -14.30 -3.95 -3.84
C GLY A 53 -12.79 -4.12 -3.65
N VAL A 54 -12.21 -3.42 -2.69
CA VAL A 54 -10.77 -3.56 -2.34
C VAL A 54 -10.53 -4.90 -1.65
N SER A 55 -9.54 -5.67 -2.12
CA SER A 55 -9.13 -6.94 -1.50
C SER A 55 -7.61 -7.08 -1.45
N VAL A 56 -7.10 -7.91 -0.54
CA VAL A 56 -5.65 -8.17 -0.35
C VAL A 56 -4.98 -8.61 -1.66
N GLY A 57 -5.71 -9.35 -2.51
CA GLY A 57 -5.21 -9.81 -3.81
C GLY A 57 -4.80 -8.67 -4.75
N ILE A 58 -5.53 -7.53 -4.74
CA ILE A 58 -5.32 -6.40 -5.66
C ILE A 58 -3.99 -5.67 -5.37
N THR A 59 -3.48 -5.76 -4.15
CA THR A 59 -2.18 -5.18 -3.75
C THR A 59 -1.03 -5.75 -4.59
N VAL A 60 -1.12 -7.02 -4.99
CA VAL A 60 -0.12 -7.65 -5.87
C VAL A 60 -0.15 -7.01 -7.25
N GLN A 61 -1.34 -6.81 -7.83
CA GLN A 61 -1.46 -6.12 -9.12
C GLN A 61 -1.04 -4.65 -9.02
N ALA A 62 -1.29 -3.99 -7.90
CA ALA A 62 -0.83 -2.61 -7.71
C ALA A 62 0.70 -2.51 -7.71
N ALA A 63 1.38 -3.47 -7.07
CA ALA A 63 2.84 -3.57 -7.10
C ALA A 63 3.36 -3.87 -8.52
N GLU A 64 2.68 -4.74 -9.27
CA GLU A 64 3.02 -5.03 -10.67
C GLU A 64 2.85 -3.82 -11.58
N VAL A 65 1.76 -3.06 -11.42
CA VAL A 65 1.55 -1.80 -12.14
C VAL A 65 2.67 -0.82 -11.81
N ALA A 66 3.05 -0.67 -10.55
CA ALA A 66 4.18 0.18 -10.16
C ALA A 66 5.52 -0.28 -10.78
N ALA A 67 5.75 -1.59 -10.87
CA ALA A 67 7.00 -2.17 -11.39
C ALA A 67 7.16 -2.11 -12.92
N CYS A 68 6.09 -1.85 -13.68
CA CYS A 68 6.15 -1.88 -15.15
C CYS A 68 6.93 -0.70 -15.78
N GLY A 69 7.29 0.31 -14.98
CA GLY A 69 8.16 1.41 -15.39
C GLY A 69 7.61 2.24 -16.54
N ASP A 70 6.28 2.35 -16.67
CA ASP A 70 5.68 3.22 -17.69
C ASP A 70 5.74 4.69 -17.30
N ASP A 71 5.97 5.55 -18.29
CA ASP A 71 6.06 6.99 -18.10
C ASP A 71 4.74 7.62 -17.62
N ALA A 72 3.60 6.96 -17.84
CA ALA A 72 2.33 7.35 -17.23
C ALA A 72 2.38 7.35 -15.68
N LEU A 73 3.25 6.55 -15.07
CA LEU A 73 3.43 6.43 -13.62
C LEU A 73 4.23 7.58 -13.02
N ARG A 74 4.74 8.54 -13.81
CA ARG A 74 5.42 9.73 -13.28
C ARG A 74 4.59 10.49 -12.24
N VAL A 75 3.26 10.37 -12.31
CA VAL A 75 2.31 10.96 -11.34
C VAL A 75 2.31 10.25 -9.97
N ASN A 76 2.98 9.10 -9.86
CA ASN A 76 3.19 8.32 -8.65
C ASN A 76 4.62 8.55 -8.15
N SER A 77 4.86 9.65 -7.45
CA SER A 77 6.16 10.01 -6.89
C SER A 77 7.32 9.93 -7.89
N GLY A 78 7.12 10.47 -9.10
CA GLY A 78 8.13 10.44 -10.16
C GLY A 78 8.36 9.05 -10.75
N GLY A 79 7.38 8.15 -10.67
CA GLY A 79 7.48 6.76 -11.15
C GLY A 79 8.04 5.78 -10.12
N ALA A 80 8.50 6.27 -8.96
CA ALA A 80 9.05 5.44 -7.89
C ALA A 80 8.06 5.19 -6.73
N GLY A 81 6.90 5.82 -6.76
CA GLY A 81 5.87 5.68 -5.72
C GLY A 81 4.96 4.49 -5.96
N PRO A 82 4.28 3.99 -4.92
CA PRO A 82 3.31 2.94 -5.11
C PRO A 82 2.14 3.43 -5.95
N VAL A 83 1.50 2.45 -6.58
CA VAL A 83 0.16 2.60 -7.15
C VAL A 83 -0.83 2.06 -6.11
N SER A 84 -1.95 2.76 -5.91
CA SER A 84 -2.96 2.27 -4.97
C SER A 84 -3.75 1.12 -5.59
N ALA A 85 -4.01 0.09 -4.80
CA ALA A 85 -4.92 -1.00 -5.14
C ALA A 85 -6.37 -0.54 -5.40
N GLU A 86 -6.71 0.69 -5.00
CA GLU A 86 -8.03 1.28 -5.25
C GLU A 86 -8.23 1.75 -6.69
N TRP A 87 -7.16 1.92 -7.46
CA TRP A 87 -7.20 2.56 -8.76
C TRP A 87 -7.68 1.62 -9.87
N MET A 88 -8.15 2.21 -10.97
CA MET A 88 -8.81 1.50 -12.07
C MET A 88 -7.91 0.43 -12.71
N VAL A 89 -6.63 0.75 -12.96
CA VAL A 89 -5.72 -0.16 -13.67
C VAL A 89 -5.41 -1.42 -12.84
N PRO A 90 -4.98 -1.34 -11.57
CA PRO A 90 -4.79 -2.54 -10.73
C PRO A 90 -6.05 -3.39 -10.58
N LYS A 91 -7.22 -2.78 -10.38
CA LYS A 91 -8.49 -3.51 -10.27
C LYS A 91 -8.87 -4.22 -11.57
N SER A 92 -8.67 -3.57 -12.71
CA SER A 92 -8.89 -4.17 -14.03
C SER A 92 -7.93 -5.32 -14.30
N LEU A 93 -6.66 -5.20 -13.87
CA LEU A 93 -5.67 -6.27 -13.95
C LEU A 93 -6.07 -7.48 -13.10
N TRP A 94 -6.53 -7.23 -11.87
CA TRP A 94 -7.01 -8.27 -10.98
C TRP A 94 -8.23 -8.96 -11.60
N LEU A 95 -9.21 -8.20 -12.10
CA LEU A 95 -10.42 -8.69 -12.72
C LEU A 95 -10.11 -9.59 -13.94
N LYS A 96 -9.21 -9.14 -14.83
CA LYS A 96 -8.79 -9.95 -15.99
C LYS A 96 -8.22 -11.31 -15.59
N ARG A 97 -7.45 -11.36 -14.50
CA ARG A 97 -6.72 -12.58 -14.08
C ARG A 97 -7.55 -13.52 -13.22
N ASN A 98 -8.33 -12.97 -12.30
CA ASN A 98 -9.06 -13.75 -11.30
C ASN A 98 -10.50 -14.04 -11.73
N GLU A 99 -11.08 -13.18 -12.57
CA GLU A 99 -12.44 -13.31 -13.08
C GLU A 99 -12.50 -13.09 -14.61
N PRO A 100 -11.76 -13.91 -15.40
CA PRO A 100 -11.59 -13.70 -16.83
C PRO A 100 -12.91 -13.77 -17.61
N GLU A 101 -13.87 -14.57 -17.16
CA GLU A 101 -15.19 -14.66 -17.79
C GLU A 101 -15.98 -13.35 -17.63
N VAL A 102 -15.95 -12.74 -16.44
CA VAL A 102 -16.59 -11.45 -16.16
C VAL A 102 -15.90 -10.35 -16.95
N TYR A 103 -14.57 -10.31 -16.94
CA TYR A 103 -13.79 -9.36 -17.73
C TYR A 103 -14.11 -9.47 -19.23
N ALA A 104 -14.20 -10.69 -19.76
CA ALA A 104 -14.51 -10.94 -21.16
C ALA A 104 -15.93 -10.48 -21.52
N ALA A 105 -16.92 -10.83 -20.68
CA ALA A 105 -18.33 -10.50 -20.88
C ALA A 105 -18.65 -8.99 -20.76
N ALA A 106 -17.89 -8.27 -19.93
CA ALA A 106 -18.12 -6.85 -19.68
C ALA A 106 -18.08 -6.01 -20.97
N HIS A 107 -19.16 -5.27 -21.25
CA HIS A 107 -19.17 -4.28 -22.32
C HIS A 107 -18.52 -2.98 -21.85
N PHE A 108 -18.87 -2.53 -20.64
CA PHE A 108 -18.23 -1.39 -19.98
C PHE A 108 -17.53 -1.81 -18.67
N ILE A 109 -16.35 -1.22 -18.44
CA ILE A 109 -15.67 -1.17 -17.14
C ILE A 109 -15.50 0.32 -16.82
N CYS A 110 -16.08 0.80 -15.73
CA CYS A 110 -16.08 2.24 -15.42
C CYS A 110 -16.23 2.50 -13.91
N GLU A 111 -16.17 3.78 -13.52
CA GLU A 111 -16.36 4.20 -12.13
C GLU A 111 -17.86 4.35 -11.80
N TYR A 112 -18.19 4.35 -10.51
CA TYR A 112 -19.58 4.47 -10.07
C TYR A 112 -20.27 5.75 -10.57
N GLN A 113 -19.55 6.86 -10.68
CA GLN A 113 -20.14 8.09 -11.23
C GLN A 113 -20.57 7.92 -12.70
N ASP A 114 -19.77 7.21 -13.49
CA ASP A 114 -20.06 6.98 -14.91
C ASP A 114 -21.30 6.08 -15.05
N TYR A 115 -21.42 5.10 -14.16
CA TYR A 115 -22.63 4.27 -14.00
C TYR A 115 -23.86 5.10 -13.67
N MET A 116 -23.76 6.00 -12.68
CA MET A 116 -24.86 6.87 -12.30
C MET A 116 -25.27 7.78 -13.46
N ASN A 117 -24.31 8.38 -14.16
CA ASN A 117 -24.57 9.18 -15.36
C ASN A 117 -25.34 8.39 -16.43
N PHE A 118 -24.95 7.14 -16.67
CA PHE A 118 -25.63 6.26 -17.62
C PHE A 118 -27.08 6.00 -17.21
N HIS A 119 -27.35 5.72 -15.95
CA HIS A 119 -28.73 5.50 -15.48
C HIS A 119 -29.57 6.78 -15.46
N LEU A 120 -28.96 7.92 -15.14
CA LEU A 120 -29.65 9.21 -15.11
C LEU A 120 -29.98 9.71 -16.52
N THR A 121 -29.10 9.51 -17.49
CA THR A 121 -29.18 10.19 -18.80
C THR A 121 -29.23 9.27 -20.01
N GLY A 122 -28.98 7.98 -19.85
CA GLY A 122 -28.79 7.01 -20.93
C GLY A 122 -27.44 7.12 -21.65
N ARG A 123 -26.54 8.00 -21.20
CA ARG A 123 -25.24 8.27 -21.85
C ARG A 123 -24.09 7.75 -20.99
N MET A 124 -23.22 6.94 -21.59
CA MET A 124 -22.00 6.44 -20.95
C MET A 124 -20.83 7.38 -21.27
N CYS A 125 -20.38 8.14 -20.27
CA CYS A 125 -19.25 9.05 -20.37
C CYS A 125 -18.45 9.05 -19.08
N ALA A 126 -17.14 9.32 -19.19
CA ALA A 126 -16.24 9.46 -18.06
C ALA A 126 -16.02 10.93 -17.70
N SER A 127 -15.72 11.20 -16.43
CA SER A 127 -15.25 12.52 -15.99
C SER A 127 -13.76 12.68 -16.25
N ILE A 128 -13.35 13.83 -16.82
CA ILE A 128 -11.92 14.20 -16.93
C ILE A 128 -11.20 14.11 -15.59
N ASN A 129 -11.90 14.45 -14.50
CA ASN A 129 -11.34 14.42 -13.16
C ASN A 129 -10.94 13.00 -12.76
N ASN A 130 -11.87 12.04 -12.89
CA ASN A 130 -11.64 10.66 -12.47
C ASN A 130 -10.54 9.99 -13.32
N VAL A 131 -10.62 10.16 -14.65
CA VAL A 131 -9.68 9.49 -15.56
C VAL A 131 -8.27 10.05 -15.44
N SER A 132 -8.10 11.37 -15.24
CA SER A 132 -6.78 11.98 -15.06
C SER A 132 -6.13 11.59 -13.73
N VAL A 133 -6.91 11.54 -12.65
CA VAL A 133 -6.37 11.36 -11.29
C VAL A 133 -6.00 9.90 -11.00
N ARG A 134 -6.77 8.93 -11.53
CA ARG A 134 -6.70 7.52 -11.09
C ARG A 134 -6.65 6.50 -12.23
N TRP A 135 -6.79 6.92 -13.48
CA TRP A 135 -6.67 6.05 -14.66
C TRP A 135 -5.49 6.45 -15.55
N HIS A 136 -4.67 7.39 -15.08
CA HIS A 136 -3.47 7.93 -15.75
C HIS A 136 -3.73 8.57 -17.12
N TYR A 137 -4.98 8.99 -17.38
CA TYR A 137 -5.34 9.74 -18.58
C TYR A 137 -4.56 11.05 -18.65
N SER A 138 -4.17 11.44 -19.86
CA SER A 138 -3.61 12.76 -20.13
C SER A 138 -3.87 13.12 -21.59
N ALA A 139 -4.55 14.25 -21.82
CA ALA A 139 -4.81 14.74 -23.18
C ALA A 139 -3.51 14.99 -23.95
N GLU A 140 -2.49 15.54 -23.29
CA GLU A 140 -1.15 15.76 -23.87
C GLU A 140 -0.47 14.46 -24.33
N ARG A 141 -0.75 13.33 -23.68
CA ARG A 141 -0.23 12.00 -24.04
C ARG A 141 -1.16 11.20 -24.95
N GLY A 142 -2.16 11.84 -25.56
CA GLY A 142 -3.11 11.18 -26.47
C GLY A 142 -4.30 10.50 -25.77
N GLY A 143 -4.56 10.82 -24.50
CA GLY A 143 -5.71 10.36 -23.74
C GLY A 143 -5.39 9.20 -22.79
N TYR A 144 -6.10 8.07 -22.96
CA TYR A 144 -5.90 6.88 -22.13
C TYR A 144 -4.49 6.30 -22.29
N PRO A 145 -3.88 5.76 -21.22
CA PRO A 145 -2.47 5.35 -21.20
C PRO A 145 -2.24 4.00 -21.92
N ALA A 146 -2.32 3.98 -23.25
CA ALA A 146 -2.21 2.76 -24.04
C ALA A 146 -0.90 1.97 -23.79
N SER A 147 0.24 2.65 -23.68
CA SER A 147 1.55 2.03 -23.41
C SER A 147 1.58 1.28 -22.07
N LEU A 148 1.02 1.89 -21.01
CA LEU A 148 0.88 1.27 -19.70
C LEU A 148 0.01 0.02 -19.78
N LEU A 149 -1.13 0.11 -20.47
CA LEU A 149 -2.04 -1.02 -20.62
C LEU A 149 -1.41 -2.16 -21.42
N ASP A 150 -0.70 -1.87 -22.51
CA ASP A 150 -0.04 -2.88 -23.34
C ASP A 150 1.03 -3.63 -22.57
N LYS A 151 1.87 -2.93 -21.78
CA LYS A 151 2.87 -3.56 -20.90
C LYS A 151 2.27 -4.53 -19.89
N LEU A 152 1.04 -4.28 -19.45
CA LEU A 152 0.30 -5.13 -18.50
C LEU A 152 -0.60 -6.18 -19.20
N GLY A 153 -0.55 -6.25 -20.54
CA GLY A 153 -1.44 -7.07 -21.34
C GLY A 153 -2.91 -6.67 -21.27
N LEU A 154 -3.22 -5.44 -20.85
CA LEU A 154 -4.57 -4.90 -20.67
C LEU A 154 -5.10 -4.11 -21.88
N GLY A 155 -4.50 -4.19 -23.07
CA GLY A 155 -4.92 -3.41 -24.25
C GLY A 155 -6.43 -3.49 -24.57
N ALA A 156 -7.07 -4.64 -24.35
CA ALA A 156 -8.52 -4.81 -24.53
C ALA A 156 -9.38 -3.90 -23.64
N LEU A 157 -8.83 -3.43 -22.50
CA LEU A 157 -9.50 -2.53 -21.57
C LEU A 157 -9.86 -1.19 -22.22
N LEU A 158 -9.03 -0.71 -23.16
CA LEU A 158 -9.31 0.51 -23.91
C LEU A 158 -10.68 0.46 -24.56
N HIS A 159 -11.10 -0.70 -25.11
CA HIS A 159 -12.41 -0.87 -25.74
C HIS A 159 -13.57 -0.98 -24.76
N LYS A 160 -13.29 -1.29 -23.49
CA LYS A 160 -14.28 -1.43 -22.42
C LYS A 160 -14.45 -0.16 -21.58
N TRP A 161 -13.52 0.78 -21.65
CA TRP A 161 -13.66 2.08 -20.99
C TRP A 161 -14.63 3.01 -21.75
N PRO A 162 -15.34 3.92 -21.03
CA PRO A 162 -16.10 4.98 -21.67
C PRO A 162 -15.22 5.74 -22.68
N LYS A 163 -15.76 6.06 -23.85
CA LYS A 163 -14.98 6.70 -24.92
C LYS A 163 -15.00 8.21 -24.84
N GLU A 164 -16.10 8.74 -24.34
CA GLU A 164 -16.30 10.15 -24.18
C GLU A 164 -15.86 10.58 -22.79
N VAL A 165 -14.98 11.58 -22.74
CA VAL A 165 -14.49 12.18 -21.50
C VAL A 165 -14.97 13.62 -21.45
N LEU A 166 -15.76 13.96 -20.43
CA LEU A 166 -16.38 15.28 -20.29
C LEU A 166 -15.68 16.10 -19.20
N PRO A 167 -15.52 17.42 -19.40
CA PRO A 167 -15.01 18.31 -18.37
C PRO A 167 -16.03 18.52 -17.25
N LEU A 168 -15.55 18.94 -16.08
CA LEU A 168 -16.42 19.26 -14.94
C LEU A 168 -17.43 20.35 -15.31
N GLY A 169 -18.71 20.14 -14.95
CA GLY A 169 -19.80 21.08 -15.25
C GLY A 169 -20.37 20.98 -16.67
N ALA A 170 -19.78 20.16 -17.54
CA ALA A 170 -20.36 19.90 -18.86
C ALA A 170 -21.71 19.18 -18.75
N ARG A 171 -22.60 19.42 -19.71
CA ARG A 171 -23.89 18.72 -19.77
C ARG A 171 -23.69 17.28 -20.24
N VAL A 172 -23.96 16.33 -19.34
CA VAL A 172 -24.02 14.90 -19.67
C VAL A 172 -25.26 14.60 -20.50
N GLY A 173 -26.41 15.13 -20.10
CA GLY A 173 -27.69 14.88 -20.77
C GLY A 173 -28.84 15.49 -20.00
N GLY A 174 -30.06 15.08 -20.33
CA GLY A 174 -31.24 15.34 -19.51
C GLY A 174 -31.63 14.06 -18.77
N LEU A 175 -32.30 14.19 -17.62
CA LEU A 175 -32.87 13.04 -16.92
C LEU A 175 -33.76 12.23 -17.86
N THR A 176 -33.54 10.92 -17.91
CA THR A 176 -34.46 9.98 -18.55
C THR A 176 -35.80 10.01 -17.83
N GLU A 177 -36.88 9.57 -18.48
CA GLU A 177 -38.19 9.51 -17.84
C GLU A 177 -38.18 8.61 -16.59
N ALA A 178 -37.47 7.49 -16.64
CA ALA A 178 -37.33 6.57 -15.51
C ALA A 178 -36.61 7.23 -14.33
N ALA A 179 -35.49 7.90 -14.59
CA ALA A 179 -34.73 8.61 -13.54
C ALA A 179 -35.52 9.79 -12.96
N ALA A 180 -36.16 10.59 -13.82
CA ALA A 180 -37.01 11.71 -13.43
C ALA A 180 -38.15 11.25 -12.50
N ARG A 181 -38.84 10.17 -12.86
CA ARG A 181 -39.91 9.58 -12.04
C ARG A 181 -39.39 9.07 -10.70
N HIS A 182 -38.24 8.41 -10.67
CA HIS A 182 -37.64 7.89 -9.44
C HIS A 182 -37.25 9.01 -8.47
N LEU A 183 -36.67 10.09 -8.98
CA LEU A 183 -36.20 11.22 -8.18
C LEU A 183 -37.29 12.26 -7.85
N GLY A 184 -38.47 12.16 -8.47
CA GLY A 184 -39.51 13.18 -8.36
C GLY A 184 -39.13 14.50 -9.04
N LEU A 185 -38.34 14.45 -10.11
CA LEU A 185 -37.81 15.61 -10.85
C LEU A 185 -38.36 15.65 -12.29
N PRO A 186 -38.27 16.79 -13.00
CA PRO A 186 -38.72 16.87 -14.39
C PRO A 186 -37.88 16.03 -15.35
N THR A 187 -38.54 15.34 -16.29
CA THR A 187 -37.87 14.70 -17.42
C THR A 187 -37.09 15.73 -18.24
N GLY A 188 -35.88 15.37 -18.68
CA GLY A 188 -35.02 16.25 -19.45
C GLY A 188 -34.22 17.26 -18.63
N LEU A 189 -34.40 17.31 -17.30
CA LEU A 189 -33.62 18.18 -16.40
C LEU A 189 -32.11 17.94 -16.62
N PRO A 190 -31.31 18.98 -16.90
CA PRO A 190 -29.89 18.81 -17.18
C PRO A 190 -29.12 18.15 -16.03
N VAL A 191 -28.25 17.20 -16.38
CA VAL A 191 -27.30 16.57 -15.46
C VAL A 191 -25.89 17.05 -15.80
N ALA A 192 -25.22 17.66 -14.82
CA ALA A 192 -23.86 18.14 -14.94
C ALA A 192 -22.85 17.02 -14.68
N GLN A 193 -21.72 17.06 -15.39
CA GLN A 193 -20.61 16.14 -15.15
C GLN A 193 -19.89 16.51 -13.84
N GLY A 194 -19.88 15.59 -12.89
CA GLY A 194 -19.13 15.69 -11.63
C GLY A 194 -17.73 15.07 -11.71
N GLY A 195 -17.10 14.92 -10.55
CA GLY A 195 -15.81 14.28 -10.34
C GLY A 195 -15.66 13.79 -8.90
N ALA A 196 -14.46 13.36 -8.52
CA ALA A 196 -14.15 12.94 -7.16
C ALA A 196 -14.43 14.06 -6.15
N ASP A 197 -15.05 13.69 -5.02
CA ASP A 197 -15.58 14.62 -4.01
C ASP A 197 -14.58 15.70 -3.58
N ALA A 198 -13.33 15.35 -3.31
CA ALA A 198 -12.29 16.28 -2.89
C ALA A 198 -11.95 17.33 -3.95
N PHE A 199 -11.95 16.95 -5.22
CA PHE A 199 -11.70 17.88 -6.33
C PHE A 199 -12.92 18.79 -6.57
N ILE A 200 -14.13 18.26 -6.38
CA ILE A 200 -15.33 19.10 -6.34
C ILE A 200 -15.30 20.05 -5.13
N GLY A 201 -14.76 19.58 -4.00
CA GLY A 201 -14.46 20.40 -2.83
C GLY A 201 -13.51 21.55 -3.15
N MET A 202 -12.49 21.36 -4.00
CA MET A 202 -11.63 22.46 -4.46
C MET A 202 -12.45 23.57 -5.13
N ILE A 203 -13.42 23.20 -5.98
CA ILE A 203 -14.32 24.16 -6.64
C ILE A 203 -15.16 24.91 -5.61
N GLY A 204 -15.77 24.20 -4.65
CA GLY A 204 -16.56 24.83 -3.59
C GLY A 204 -15.75 25.68 -2.62
N LEU A 205 -14.44 25.44 -2.52
CA LEU A 205 -13.49 26.30 -1.81
C LEU A 205 -12.96 27.47 -2.64
N GLY A 206 -13.24 27.47 -3.94
CA GLY A 206 -12.71 28.45 -4.90
C GLY A 206 -11.22 28.32 -5.15
N VAL A 207 -10.64 27.14 -4.89
CA VAL A 207 -9.22 26.83 -5.15
C VAL A 207 -9.08 26.42 -6.60
N LEU A 208 -8.83 27.41 -7.46
CA LEU A 208 -8.73 27.22 -8.91
C LEU A 208 -7.43 27.79 -9.50
N GLN A 209 -6.71 28.64 -8.77
CA GLN A 209 -5.58 29.39 -9.31
C GLN A 209 -4.23 28.76 -8.96
N PRO A 210 -3.24 28.82 -9.87
CA PRO A 210 -1.89 28.36 -9.58
C PRO A 210 -1.29 28.95 -8.29
N GLY A 211 -0.84 28.08 -7.40
CA GLY A 211 -0.29 28.42 -6.08
C GLY A 211 -1.33 28.45 -4.95
N GLU A 212 -2.60 28.21 -5.23
CA GLU A 212 -3.62 27.94 -4.20
C GLU A 212 -3.62 26.46 -3.83
N LEU A 213 -3.87 26.18 -2.54
CA LEU A 213 -3.96 24.83 -1.99
C LEU A 213 -5.23 24.66 -1.18
N ALA A 214 -6.00 23.62 -1.49
CA ALA A 214 -7.10 23.15 -0.66
C ALA A 214 -6.56 22.20 0.41
N LEU A 215 -6.93 22.46 1.67
CA LEU A 215 -6.68 21.56 2.79
C LEU A 215 -8.01 21.02 3.31
N LEU A 216 -8.36 19.80 2.89
CA LEU A 216 -9.58 19.14 3.31
C LEU A 216 -9.30 18.29 4.55
N THR A 217 -9.95 18.63 5.66
CA THR A 217 -9.66 18.05 6.97
C THR A 217 -10.80 17.16 7.47
N GLY A 218 -10.47 15.97 7.93
CA GLY A 218 -11.42 14.99 8.45
C GLY A 218 -10.71 14.00 9.37
N SER A 219 -11.08 12.71 9.28
CA SER A 219 -10.29 11.65 9.91
C SER A 219 -8.84 11.66 9.40
N SER A 220 -8.67 11.95 8.10
CA SER A 220 -7.43 12.20 7.37
C SER A 220 -7.35 13.67 6.90
N HIS A 221 -6.17 14.11 6.46
CA HIS A 221 -6.03 15.35 5.70
C HIS A 221 -5.67 15.03 4.25
N LEU A 222 -6.20 15.83 3.34
CA LEU A 222 -5.85 15.82 1.92
C LEU A 222 -5.44 17.23 1.48
N HIS A 223 -4.30 17.31 0.82
CA HIS A 223 -3.69 18.53 0.30
C HIS A 223 -3.79 18.49 -1.22
N LEU A 224 -4.55 19.41 -1.80
CA LEU A 224 -4.68 19.51 -3.25
C LEU A 224 -4.25 20.90 -3.71
N GLY A 225 -3.14 20.97 -4.44
CA GLY A 225 -2.55 22.22 -4.92
C GLY A 225 -2.73 22.39 -6.42
N VAL A 226 -3.11 23.58 -6.88
CA VAL A 226 -3.20 23.87 -8.33
C VAL A 226 -1.87 24.45 -8.83
N SER A 227 -1.32 23.88 -9.90
CA SER A 227 -0.12 24.39 -10.58
C SER A 227 -0.38 24.65 -12.07
N ARG A 228 0.45 25.51 -12.66
CA ARG A 228 0.47 25.72 -14.12
C ARG A 228 1.29 24.65 -14.83
N GLU A 229 2.38 24.23 -14.22
CA GLU A 229 3.34 23.29 -14.80
C GLU A 229 3.18 21.91 -14.19
N ALA A 230 3.53 20.89 -14.99
CA ALA A 230 3.62 19.52 -14.52
C ALA A 230 4.82 19.34 -13.58
N MET A 231 4.63 18.56 -12.52
CA MET A 231 5.59 18.42 -11.43
C MET A 231 5.64 16.97 -10.96
N HIS A 232 6.84 16.44 -10.78
CA HIS A 232 7.07 15.06 -10.36
C HIS A 232 8.24 14.99 -9.38
N GLY A 233 8.14 14.16 -8.36
CA GLY A 233 9.17 14.04 -7.34
C GLY A 233 8.84 12.97 -6.30
N LYS A 234 9.87 12.44 -5.64
CA LYS A 234 9.70 11.42 -4.60
C LYS A 234 8.80 11.94 -3.48
N GLY A 235 7.83 11.13 -3.06
CA GLY A 235 6.91 11.47 -1.98
C GLY A 235 5.83 12.47 -2.37
N MET A 236 5.61 12.73 -3.67
CA MET A 236 4.52 13.56 -4.19
C MET A 236 3.58 12.73 -5.08
N PHE A 237 2.30 13.06 -5.12
CA PHE A 237 1.33 12.47 -6.05
C PHE A 237 0.80 13.55 -7.00
N GLY A 238 0.41 13.15 -8.22
CA GLY A 238 0.18 14.09 -9.33
C GLY A 238 1.50 14.45 -10.03
N SER A 239 1.56 15.47 -10.88
CA SER A 239 0.56 16.50 -11.16
C SER A 239 -0.50 16.09 -12.20
N TYR A 240 -1.77 16.01 -11.81
CA TYR A 240 -2.87 15.56 -12.68
C TYR A 240 -3.31 16.67 -13.63
N ALA A 241 -3.06 16.49 -14.93
CA ALA A 241 -3.41 17.46 -15.97
C ALA A 241 -4.93 17.53 -16.21
N ASP A 242 -5.43 18.75 -16.41
CA ASP A 242 -6.80 19.10 -16.82
C ASP A 242 -7.92 18.59 -15.89
N CYS A 243 -7.58 17.98 -14.76
CA CYS A 243 -8.53 17.27 -13.91
C CYS A 243 -9.49 18.21 -13.18
N LEU A 244 -9.15 19.49 -13.06
CA LEU A 244 -9.97 20.52 -12.43
C LEU A 244 -10.44 21.55 -13.47
N LEU A 245 -9.50 22.21 -14.14
CA LEU A 245 -9.72 23.12 -15.25
C LEU A 245 -8.74 22.83 -16.39
N PRO A 246 -9.13 23.05 -17.66
CA PRO A 246 -8.21 22.95 -18.79
C PRO A 246 -6.94 23.81 -18.62
N GLY A 247 -5.78 23.25 -18.94
CA GLY A 247 -4.48 23.91 -18.87
C GLY A 247 -3.91 24.06 -17.45
N THR A 248 -4.49 23.37 -16.47
CA THR A 248 -3.99 23.35 -15.08
C THR A 248 -3.60 21.94 -14.66
N HIS A 249 -2.77 21.86 -13.64
CA HIS A 249 -2.40 20.60 -13.02
C HIS A 249 -2.75 20.62 -11.53
N VAL A 250 -3.04 19.44 -10.95
CA VAL A 250 -3.27 19.31 -9.50
C VAL A 250 -2.24 18.37 -8.88
N VAL A 251 -1.52 18.86 -7.88
CA VAL A 251 -0.63 18.06 -7.01
C VAL A 251 -1.40 17.59 -5.78
N GLU A 252 -1.08 16.40 -5.31
CA GLU A 252 -1.76 15.73 -4.20
C GLU A 252 -0.77 15.31 -3.11
N GLY A 253 -1.16 15.53 -1.86
CA GLY A 253 -0.53 14.97 -0.67
C GLY A 253 -1.59 14.53 0.33
N GLY A 254 -1.25 13.59 1.22
CA GLY A 254 -2.19 13.12 2.22
C GLY A 254 -1.55 12.69 3.54
N GLN A 255 -2.28 12.95 4.63
CA GLN A 255 -2.00 12.41 5.96
C GLN A 255 -3.12 11.45 6.35
N THR A 256 -2.79 10.29 6.91
CA THR A 256 -3.76 9.22 7.20
C THR A 256 -4.49 9.43 8.52
N SER A 257 -3.78 9.87 9.57
CA SER A 257 -4.29 9.89 10.93
C SER A 257 -4.22 11.28 11.53
N THR A 258 -5.32 12.03 11.41
CA THR A 258 -5.34 13.45 11.77
C THR A 258 -6.48 13.75 12.74
N GLY A 259 -7.70 14.02 12.27
CA GLY A 259 -8.87 14.03 13.15
C GLY A 259 -9.11 12.68 13.82
N SER A 260 -8.66 11.56 13.22
CA SER A 260 -8.77 10.23 13.83
C SER A 260 -7.87 10.07 15.06
N VAL A 261 -6.64 10.62 15.05
CA VAL A 261 -5.74 10.56 16.21
C VAL A 261 -6.25 11.46 17.35
N ILE A 262 -6.79 12.63 17.02
CA ILE A 262 -7.45 13.52 17.98
C ILE A 262 -8.67 12.84 18.59
N SER A 263 -9.51 12.22 17.77
CA SER A 263 -10.69 11.48 18.25
C SER A 263 -10.31 10.26 19.09
N TRP A 264 -9.24 9.55 18.71
CA TRP A 264 -8.69 8.44 19.49
C TRP A 264 -8.25 8.90 20.87
N TYR A 265 -7.47 9.98 20.94
CA TYR A 265 -7.00 10.51 22.21
C TYR A 265 -8.16 10.96 23.11
N LYS A 266 -9.14 11.67 22.55
CA LYS A 266 -10.36 12.06 23.28
C LYS A 266 -11.08 10.83 23.86
N ARG A 267 -11.25 9.76 23.08
CA ARG A 267 -11.93 8.54 23.54
C ARG A 267 -11.21 7.89 24.73
N MET A 268 -9.88 7.93 24.77
CA MET A 268 -9.10 7.38 25.88
C MET A 268 -9.31 8.11 27.21
N LEU A 269 -9.80 9.36 27.18
CA LEU A 269 -10.00 10.19 28.36
C LEU A 269 -11.42 10.13 28.94
N GLY A 270 -12.34 9.41 28.29
CA GLY A 270 -13.73 9.28 28.71
C GLY A 270 -14.69 10.31 28.09
N GLU A 271 -15.96 10.21 28.46
CA GLU A 271 -17.03 11.03 27.89
C GLU A 271 -17.09 12.44 28.49
N GLU A 272 -16.76 12.58 29.78
CA GLU A 272 -16.77 13.83 30.53
C GLU A 272 -15.77 14.88 30.00
N VAL A 273 -14.68 14.43 29.38
CA VAL A 273 -13.69 15.31 28.77
C VAL A 273 -14.16 15.70 27.37
N THR A 274 -14.48 16.99 27.19
CA THR A 274 -14.92 17.55 25.91
C THR A 274 -13.74 18.09 25.10
N TYR A 275 -13.96 18.34 23.80
CA TYR A 275 -12.96 19.03 22.98
C TYR A 275 -12.69 20.45 23.46
N ASP A 276 -13.68 21.15 24.02
CA ASP A 276 -13.50 22.51 24.54
C ASP A 276 -12.54 22.53 25.73
N ILE A 277 -12.66 21.55 26.64
CA ILE A 277 -11.72 21.36 27.76
C ILE A 277 -10.31 21.09 27.22
N LEU A 278 -10.18 20.16 26.26
CA LEU A 278 -8.86 19.82 25.70
C LEU A 278 -8.22 20.99 24.94
N ASN A 279 -8.99 21.78 24.19
CA ASN A 279 -8.48 22.99 23.53
C ASN A 279 -8.01 24.02 24.56
N ALA A 280 -8.80 24.30 25.60
CA ALA A 280 -8.40 25.25 26.65
C ALA A 280 -7.13 24.80 27.40
N GLU A 281 -7.01 23.51 27.70
CA GLU A 281 -5.80 22.96 28.32
C GLU A 281 -4.58 23.01 27.39
N ALA A 282 -4.76 22.75 26.09
CA ALA A 282 -3.68 22.85 25.11
C ALA A 282 -3.26 24.30 24.83
N GLU A 283 -4.18 25.26 24.85
CA GLU A 283 -3.86 26.68 24.70
C GLU A 283 -2.94 27.18 25.82
N ALA A 284 -3.09 26.66 27.04
CA ALA A 284 -2.24 26.99 28.18
C ALA A 284 -0.83 26.38 28.11
N VAL A 285 -0.59 25.38 27.25
CA VAL A 285 0.73 24.76 27.06
C VAL A 285 1.53 25.59 26.04
N PRO A 286 2.82 25.89 26.26
CA PRO A 286 3.60 26.64 25.29
C PRO A 286 3.86 25.84 23.99
N PRO A 287 4.11 26.53 22.85
CA PRO A 287 4.54 25.90 21.60
C PRO A 287 5.71 24.93 21.76
N GLY A 288 5.66 23.78 21.07
CA GLY A 288 6.67 22.74 21.22
C GLY A 288 6.52 21.89 22.47
N CYS A 289 5.41 22.09 23.21
CA CYS A 289 4.94 21.24 24.30
C CYS A 289 6.01 20.90 25.35
N GLU A 290 6.88 21.87 25.62
CA GLU A 290 8.01 21.77 26.54
C GLU A 290 8.94 20.54 26.32
N GLY A 291 9.10 20.14 25.07
CA GLY A 291 9.96 19.03 24.65
C GLY A 291 9.22 17.73 24.34
N LEU A 292 7.90 17.66 24.56
CA LEU A 292 7.08 16.54 24.12
C LEU A 292 6.83 16.63 22.60
N ALA A 293 7.27 15.62 21.86
CA ALA A 293 7.02 15.50 20.43
C ALA A 293 6.10 14.30 20.14
N ALA A 294 5.28 14.43 19.10
CA ALA A 294 4.43 13.35 18.62
C ALA A 294 4.69 13.04 17.14
N LEU A 295 4.55 11.77 16.76
CA LEU A 295 4.49 11.32 15.37
C LEU A 295 3.05 10.89 15.07
N ASP A 296 2.41 11.50 14.08
CA ASP A 296 0.97 11.35 13.77
C ASP A 296 0.65 10.08 12.94
N HIS A 297 1.60 9.19 12.70
CA HIS A 297 1.48 8.05 11.78
C HIS A 297 0.70 6.83 12.34
N PHE A 298 -0.36 7.04 13.12
CA PHE A 298 -1.09 5.96 13.82
C PHE A 298 -1.71 4.91 12.89
N GLN A 299 -1.95 5.26 11.62
CA GLN A 299 -2.46 4.38 10.56
C GLN A 299 -1.50 4.35 9.35
N GLY A 300 -0.17 4.41 9.60
CA GLY A 300 0.85 4.53 8.57
C GLY A 300 1.05 5.97 8.10
N ASN A 301 1.95 6.18 7.13
CA ASN A 301 2.18 7.46 6.47
C ASN A 301 1.94 7.34 4.95
N ARG A 302 1.23 8.30 4.37
CA ARG A 302 1.09 8.46 2.92
C ARG A 302 2.19 9.37 2.38
N THR A 303 2.08 10.66 2.65
CA THR A 303 3.03 11.66 2.15
C THR A 303 3.88 12.18 3.32
N PRO A 304 5.21 12.34 3.18
CA PRO A 304 6.04 12.03 2.01
C PRO A 304 6.65 10.62 2.01
N HIS A 305 6.56 9.87 3.12
CA HIS A 305 7.36 8.66 3.31
C HIS A 305 6.78 7.43 2.61
N THR A 306 5.46 7.41 2.43
CA THR A 306 4.74 6.30 1.80
C THR A 306 5.03 4.96 2.48
N ASP A 307 4.82 4.95 3.80
CA ASP A 307 5.15 3.85 4.67
C ASP A 307 3.92 3.41 5.47
N ALA A 308 3.26 2.34 5.02
CA ALA A 308 2.11 1.74 5.70
C ALA A 308 2.47 1.08 7.04
N ALA A 309 3.75 0.74 7.26
CA ALA A 309 4.20 0.12 8.51
C ALA A 309 4.50 1.17 9.60
N SER A 310 4.68 2.44 9.26
CA SER A 310 4.92 3.52 10.22
C SER A 310 3.84 3.56 11.32
N ARG A 311 4.23 3.89 12.56
CA ARG A 311 3.30 3.95 13.70
C ARG A 311 3.44 5.25 14.47
N GLY A 312 2.35 5.61 15.15
CA GLY A 312 2.31 6.77 16.03
C GLY A 312 3.25 6.62 17.23
N ALA A 313 3.81 7.74 17.69
CA ALA A 313 4.71 7.76 18.83
C ALA A 313 4.57 9.06 19.63
N LEU A 314 4.81 8.97 20.94
CA LEU A 314 4.98 10.11 21.85
C LEU A 314 6.39 10.00 22.44
N VAL A 315 7.24 11.00 22.21
CA VAL A 315 8.66 10.99 22.59
C VAL A 315 8.96 12.22 23.43
N GLY A 316 9.70 12.03 24.53
CA GLY A 316 10.07 13.13 25.45
C GLY A 316 9.14 13.32 26.65
N LEU A 317 8.30 12.33 26.96
CA LEU A 317 7.45 12.37 28.17
C LEU A 317 8.28 12.48 29.45
N THR A 318 7.73 13.23 30.39
CA THR A 318 8.21 13.42 31.78
C THR A 318 7.00 13.62 32.68
N LEU A 319 7.17 13.49 33.99
CA LEU A 319 6.05 13.54 34.95
C LEU A 319 5.33 14.90 35.05
N LYS A 320 5.86 15.97 34.47
CA LYS A 320 5.19 17.28 34.42
C LYS A 320 4.10 17.37 33.34
N HIS A 321 4.18 16.52 32.31
CA HIS A 321 3.30 16.63 31.16
C HIS A 321 1.87 16.20 31.54
N THR A 322 0.91 16.99 31.06
CA THR A 322 -0.52 16.79 31.31
C THR A 322 -1.23 16.28 30.05
N ARG A 323 -2.53 15.96 30.15
CA ARG A 323 -3.33 15.61 28.98
C ARG A 323 -3.41 16.75 27.95
N GLY A 324 -3.39 18.01 28.39
CA GLY A 324 -3.27 19.18 27.52
C GLY A 324 -1.97 19.20 26.71
N HIS A 325 -0.85 18.77 27.29
CA HIS A 325 0.43 18.67 26.57
C HIS A 325 0.36 17.63 25.45
N ILE A 326 -0.18 16.45 25.75
CA ILE A 326 -0.32 15.38 24.74
C ILE A 326 -1.29 15.81 23.64
N PHE A 327 -2.41 16.44 24.00
CA PHE A 327 -3.37 16.95 23.02
C PHE A 327 -2.75 18.00 22.10
N ARG A 328 -2.04 18.99 22.66
CA ARG A 328 -1.32 20.00 21.88
C ARG A 328 -0.24 19.36 21.00
N ALA A 329 0.53 18.42 21.52
CA ALA A 329 1.59 17.73 20.76
C ALA A 329 1.03 16.98 19.55
N LEU A 330 -0.16 16.36 19.67
CA LEU A 330 -0.84 15.71 18.54
C LEU A 330 -1.32 16.74 17.50
N ILE A 331 -1.88 17.88 17.92
CA ILE A 331 -2.26 18.97 17.01
C ILE A 331 -1.02 19.50 16.27
N GLU A 332 0.05 19.81 17.02
CA GLU A 332 1.30 20.31 16.47
C GLU A 332 1.91 19.29 15.49
N ALA A 333 1.91 17.99 15.82
CA ALA A 333 2.39 16.93 14.93
C ALA A 333 1.60 16.85 13.61
N VAL A 334 0.27 16.95 13.64
CA VAL A 334 -0.53 16.98 12.41
C VAL A 334 -0.18 18.23 11.57
N CYS A 335 0.00 19.38 12.20
CA CYS A 335 0.41 20.62 11.53
C CYS A 335 1.83 20.52 10.94
N PHE A 336 2.77 19.92 11.67
CA PHE A 336 4.13 19.63 11.19
C PHE A 336 4.12 18.66 10.02
N GLY A 337 3.26 17.64 10.04
CA GLY A 337 3.05 16.73 8.91
C GLY A 337 2.57 17.48 7.66
N THR A 338 1.65 18.42 7.82
CA THR A 338 1.25 19.32 6.72
C THR A 338 2.43 20.15 6.22
N ALA A 339 3.20 20.80 7.09
CA ALA A 339 4.37 21.58 6.67
C ALA A 339 5.43 20.72 5.96
N LEU A 340 5.65 19.48 6.41
CA LEU A 340 6.56 18.54 5.75
C LEU A 340 6.08 18.15 4.34
N ILE A 341 4.77 18.02 4.15
CA ILE A 341 4.18 17.81 2.83
C ILE A 341 4.41 19.03 1.95
N LEU A 342 4.18 20.25 2.47
CA LEU A 342 4.41 21.48 1.71
C LEU A 342 5.90 21.65 1.34
N ASP A 343 6.83 21.31 2.23
CA ASP A 343 8.27 21.31 1.93
C ASP A 343 8.65 20.30 0.84
N THR A 344 8.01 19.13 0.86
CA THR A 344 8.18 18.10 -0.17
C THR A 344 7.65 18.61 -1.51
N MET A 345 6.48 19.23 -1.53
CA MET A 345 5.88 19.82 -2.73
C MET A 345 6.74 20.98 -3.27
N ARG A 346 7.26 21.87 -2.41
CA ARG A 346 8.20 22.94 -2.77
C ARG A 346 9.48 22.38 -3.39
N SER A 347 10.02 21.29 -2.84
CA SER A 347 11.21 20.63 -3.38
C SER A 347 10.97 20.03 -4.77
N ALA A 348 9.73 19.67 -5.09
CA ALA A 348 9.33 19.26 -6.43
C ALA A 348 8.91 20.44 -7.34
N GLY A 349 8.95 21.67 -6.80
CA GLY A 349 8.74 22.95 -7.49
C GLY A 349 7.39 23.65 -7.20
N TYR A 350 6.47 23.03 -6.46
CA TYR A 350 5.16 23.62 -6.17
C TYR A 350 5.25 24.60 -5.00
N ASN A 351 4.95 25.87 -5.27
CA ASN A 351 5.06 26.94 -4.28
C ASN A 351 3.68 27.46 -3.85
N PRO A 352 3.11 26.95 -2.74
CA PRO A 352 1.82 27.42 -2.22
C PRO A 352 1.93 28.85 -1.69
N LYS A 353 0.92 29.67 -1.96
CA LYS A 353 0.80 31.08 -1.52
C LYS A 353 -0.22 31.27 -0.41
N ALA A 354 -1.24 30.41 -0.36
CA ALA A 354 -2.28 30.41 0.64
C ALA A 354 -2.90 29.01 0.73
N ILE A 355 -3.50 28.72 1.89
CA ILE A 355 -4.23 27.48 2.11
C ILE A 355 -5.70 27.85 2.32
N VAL A 356 -6.62 27.21 1.58
CA VAL A 356 -8.06 27.29 1.86
C VAL A 356 -8.47 26.01 2.56
N ILE A 357 -8.95 26.12 3.79
CA ILE A 357 -9.18 24.98 4.68
C ILE A 357 -10.68 24.69 4.86
N ALA A 358 -11.03 23.42 4.86
CA ALA A 358 -12.38 22.94 5.12
C ALA A 358 -12.40 21.73 6.06
N GLY A 359 -13.57 21.45 6.63
CA GLY A 359 -13.81 20.24 7.41
C GLY A 359 -13.51 20.37 8.90
N GLY A 360 -13.28 19.23 9.56
CA GLY A 360 -13.38 19.09 11.01
C GLY A 360 -12.43 19.96 11.84
N ALA A 361 -11.22 20.23 11.33
CA ALA A 361 -10.21 21.03 12.03
C ALA A 361 -10.63 22.51 12.16
N THR A 362 -11.51 23.00 11.28
CA THR A 362 -11.97 24.40 11.28
C THR A 362 -12.79 24.81 12.51
N ARG A 363 -13.12 23.85 13.40
CA ARG A 363 -13.82 24.09 14.67
C ARG A 363 -12.89 24.43 15.83
N SER A 364 -11.57 24.28 15.68
CA SER A 364 -10.59 24.64 16.71
C SER A 364 -9.75 25.85 16.27
N PRO A 365 -9.93 27.03 16.92
CA PRO A 365 -9.11 28.21 16.65
C PRO A 365 -7.62 27.96 16.87
N LEU A 366 -7.25 27.24 17.93
CA LEU A 366 -5.87 26.83 18.19
C LEU A 366 -5.29 26.05 17.00
N TRP A 367 -6.02 25.03 16.52
CA TRP A 367 -5.55 24.19 15.42
C TRP A 367 -5.38 24.99 14.12
N LEU A 368 -6.31 25.90 13.82
CA LEU A 368 -6.18 26.82 12.69
C LEU A 368 -4.92 27.69 12.82
N GLN A 369 -4.71 28.33 13.97
CA GLN A 369 -3.56 29.20 14.16
C GLN A 369 -2.23 28.42 14.07
N VAL A 370 -2.14 27.22 14.66
CA VAL A 370 -0.93 26.39 14.59
C VAL A 370 -0.64 25.97 13.14
N HIS A 371 -1.65 25.61 12.34
CA HIS A 371 -1.43 25.33 10.92
C HIS A 371 -0.87 26.55 10.18
N ALA A 372 -1.43 27.75 10.38
CA ALA A 372 -0.93 28.97 9.74
C ALA A 372 0.52 29.24 10.14
N ASP A 373 0.80 29.25 11.44
CA ASP A 373 2.11 29.58 12.01
C ASP A 373 3.22 28.63 11.55
N VAL A 374 2.94 27.33 11.56
CA VAL A 374 3.90 26.27 11.18
C VAL A 374 4.11 26.23 9.67
N CYS A 375 3.06 26.44 8.88
CA CYS A 375 3.18 26.44 7.41
C CYS A 375 3.79 27.76 6.88
N GLY A 376 3.71 28.83 7.66
CA GLY A 376 4.10 30.18 7.26
C GLY A 376 3.20 30.75 6.16
N LEU A 377 1.92 30.34 6.12
CA LEU A 377 0.96 30.70 5.06
C LEU A 377 -0.37 31.14 5.64
N PRO A 378 -1.06 32.11 5.01
CA PRO A 378 -2.42 32.48 5.39
C PRO A 378 -3.39 31.33 5.16
N LEU A 379 -4.25 31.08 6.15
CA LEU A 379 -5.36 30.13 6.08
C LEU A 379 -6.67 30.86 5.84
N ARG A 380 -7.39 30.48 4.80
CA ARG A 380 -8.69 31.05 4.45
C ARG A 380 -9.79 30.05 4.75
N ARG A 381 -10.86 30.51 5.38
CA ARG A 381 -12.11 29.74 5.54
C ARG A 381 -13.18 30.33 4.65
N THR A 382 -13.94 29.46 4.00
CA THR A 382 -15.11 29.87 3.23
C THR A 382 -16.34 29.94 4.12
N ARG A 383 -17.32 30.76 3.73
CA ARG A 383 -18.60 30.92 4.42
C ARG A 383 -19.40 29.61 4.44
N VAL A 384 -19.37 28.87 3.34
CA VAL A 384 -20.05 27.57 3.23
C VAL A 384 -19.06 26.48 3.63
N ALA A 385 -19.34 25.83 4.76
CA ALA A 385 -18.47 24.78 5.29
C ALA A 385 -18.50 23.48 4.46
N ASP A 386 -19.63 23.20 3.79
CA ASP A 386 -19.79 22.06 2.90
C ASP A 386 -19.29 22.39 1.49
N ALA A 387 -17.98 22.23 1.30
CA ALA A 387 -17.32 22.52 0.04
C ALA A 387 -17.80 21.62 -1.11
N CYS A 388 -18.06 20.33 -0.86
CA CYS A 388 -18.43 19.39 -1.91
C CYS A 388 -19.83 19.70 -2.46
N SER A 389 -20.78 20.02 -1.57
CA SER A 389 -22.13 20.42 -1.98
C SER A 389 -22.12 21.75 -2.75
N LEU A 390 -21.36 22.75 -2.29
CA LEU A 390 -21.23 24.01 -3.02
C LEU A 390 -20.55 23.83 -4.38
N GLY A 391 -19.50 23.01 -4.46
CA GLY A 391 -18.84 22.68 -5.72
C GLY A 391 -19.80 22.01 -6.71
N SER A 392 -20.61 21.07 -6.25
CA SER A 392 -21.65 20.43 -7.07
C SER A 392 -22.69 21.44 -7.57
N ALA A 393 -23.13 22.36 -6.71
CA ALA A 393 -24.07 23.43 -7.08
C ALA A 393 -23.46 24.39 -8.12
N ILE A 394 -22.17 24.72 -8.00
CA ILE A 394 -21.44 25.53 -8.98
C ILE A 394 -21.41 24.84 -10.34
N LEU A 395 -21.06 23.55 -10.38
CA LEU A 395 -21.05 22.78 -11.62
C LEU A 395 -22.46 22.68 -12.25
N ALA A 396 -23.49 22.51 -11.43
CA ALA A 396 -24.88 22.51 -11.89
C ALA A 396 -25.30 23.87 -12.45
N ALA A 397 -24.88 24.98 -11.84
CA ALA A 397 -25.18 26.33 -12.31
C ALA A 397 -24.52 26.63 -13.68
N VAL A 398 -23.29 26.15 -13.89
CA VAL A 398 -22.61 26.21 -15.20
C VAL A 398 -23.36 25.36 -16.22
N CYS A 399 -23.70 24.11 -15.89
CA CYS A 399 -24.47 23.22 -16.77
C CYS A 399 -25.85 23.80 -17.15
N ALA A 400 -26.48 24.53 -16.23
CA ALA A 400 -27.76 25.22 -16.45
C ALA A 400 -27.62 26.51 -17.27
N GLY A 401 -26.40 26.95 -17.59
CA GLY A 401 -26.13 28.20 -18.31
C GLY A 401 -26.30 29.46 -17.47
N SER A 402 -26.37 29.35 -16.14
CA SER A 402 -26.44 30.52 -15.24
C SER A 402 -25.11 31.26 -15.16
N PHE A 403 -24.00 30.56 -15.44
CA PHE A 403 -22.66 31.11 -15.57
C PHE A 403 -21.99 30.55 -16.81
N ALA A 404 -21.09 31.32 -17.42
CA ALA A 404 -20.38 30.93 -18.64
C ALA A 404 -19.39 29.77 -18.39
N ASP A 405 -18.74 29.76 -17.23
CA ASP A 405 -17.73 28.77 -16.85
C ASP A 405 -17.63 28.64 -15.33
N VAL A 406 -16.88 27.61 -14.89
CA VAL A 406 -16.66 27.28 -13.48
C VAL A 406 -15.98 28.43 -12.74
N SER A 407 -15.02 29.11 -13.36
CA SER A 407 -14.28 30.23 -12.74
C SER A 407 -15.21 31.39 -12.39
N THR A 408 -16.10 31.77 -13.32
CA THR A 408 -17.06 32.85 -13.14
C THR A 408 -18.11 32.50 -12.10
N ALA A 409 -18.58 31.24 -12.09
CA ALA A 409 -19.49 30.75 -11.05
C ALA A 409 -18.85 30.77 -9.66
N VAL A 410 -17.60 30.30 -9.53
CA VAL A 410 -16.83 30.34 -8.27
C VAL A 410 -16.70 31.76 -7.74
N GLN A 411 -16.35 32.74 -8.59
CA GLN A 411 -16.21 34.15 -8.19
C GLN A 411 -17.50 34.72 -7.60
N SER A 412 -18.66 34.26 -8.06
CA SER A 412 -19.96 34.72 -7.56
C SER A 412 -20.45 33.92 -6.34
N MET A 413 -20.18 32.63 -6.26
CA MET A 413 -20.81 31.72 -5.29
C MET A 413 -19.92 31.40 -4.08
N VAL A 414 -18.61 31.56 -4.19
CA VAL A 414 -17.66 31.28 -3.11
C VAL A 414 -17.25 32.59 -2.43
N HIS A 415 -17.41 32.63 -1.10
CA HIS A 415 -17.03 33.78 -0.29
C HIS A 415 -16.14 33.36 0.87
N VAL A 416 -14.99 34.01 1.03
CA VAL A 416 -14.13 33.88 2.21
C VAL A 416 -14.83 34.55 3.39
N SER A 417 -14.93 33.85 4.52
CA SER A 417 -15.50 34.35 5.77
C SER A 417 -14.44 34.85 6.74
N GLU A 418 -13.27 34.22 6.75
CA GLU A 418 -12.20 34.49 7.71
C GLU A 418 -10.83 34.19 7.09
N VAL A 419 -9.82 34.96 7.48
CA VAL A 419 -8.42 34.71 7.18
C VAL A 419 -7.63 34.68 8.49
N VAL A 420 -6.93 33.56 8.74
CA VAL A 420 -6.01 33.39 9.85
C VAL A 420 -4.60 33.62 9.32
N GLU A 421 -3.99 34.72 9.74
CA GLU A 421 -2.64 35.09 9.32
C GLU A 421 -1.58 34.36 10.18
N PRO A 422 -0.48 33.89 9.57
CA PRO A 422 0.62 33.30 10.31
C PRO A 422 1.30 34.38 11.15
N ASN A 423 1.62 34.06 12.40
CA ASN A 423 2.42 34.91 13.26
C ASN A 423 3.92 34.67 13.00
N PRO A 424 4.68 35.64 12.46
CA PRO A 424 6.08 35.45 12.11
C PRO A 424 6.97 35.05 13.30
N ARG A 425 6.62 35.47 14.52
CA ARG A 425 7.35 35.07 15.73
C ARG A 425 7.17 33.57 16.00
N MET A 426 5.97 33.06 15.78
CA MET A 426 5.63 31.67 16.00
C MET A 426 6.29 30.76 14.98
N THR A 427 6.43 31.20 13.72
CA THR A 427 7.21 30.47 12.71
C THR A 427 8.65 30.23 13.18
N VAL A 428 9.28 31.21 13.84
CA VAL A 428 10.61 31.04 14.45
C VAL A 428 10.55 30.11 15.66
N THR A 429 9.57 30.28 16.54
CA THR A 429 9.39 29.41 17.73
C THR A 429 9.19 27.95 17.35
N TYR A 430 8.46 27.66 16.28
CA TYR A 430 8.16 26.31 15.82
C TYR A 430 9.29 25.64 15.04
N ALA A 431 10.36 26.36 14.68
CA ALA A 431 11.46 25.81 13.89
C ALA A 431 12.14 24.61 14.57
N ALA A 432 12.43 24.71 15.87
CA ALA A 432 13.08 23.62 16.60
C ALA A 432 12.14 22.41 16.83
N PRO A 433 10.89 22.58 17.31
CA PRO A 433 9.92 21.49 17.37
C PRO A 433 9.66 20.80 16.02
N TYR A 434 9.58 21.58 14.93
CA TYR A 434 9.40 21.03 13.59
C TYR A 434 10.60 20.19 13.15
N LEU A 435 11.83 20.65 13.42
CA LEU A 435 13.02 19.85 13.16
C LEU A 435 13.03 18.55 13.98
N ALA A 436 12.63 18.60 15.24
CA ALA A 436 12.47 17.41 16.07
C ALA A 436 11.46 16.42 15.46
N TYR A 437 10.30 16.91 15.02
CA TYR A 437 9.29 16.11 14.31
C TYR A 437 9.87 15.43 13.06
N LYS A 438 10.61 16.16 12.20
CA LYS A 438 11.25 15.60 11.01
C LYS A 438 12.22 14.46 11.33
N ASN A 439 12.87 14.52 12.49
CA ASN A 439 13.84 13.51 12.92
C ASN A 439 13.18 12.30 13.61
N LEU A 440 11.91 12.38 14.01
CA LEU A 440 11.21 11.25 14.64
C LEU A 440 11.08 10.06 13.68
N TYR A 441 10.61 10.31 12.45
CA TYR A 441 10.42 9.23 11.48
C TYR A 441 11.71 8.45 11.18
N PRO A 442 12.84 9.05 10.76
CA PRO A 442 14.04 8.29 10.47
C PRO A 442 14.61 7.58 11.70
N ALA A 443 14.43 8.13 12.90
CA ALA A 443 14.87 7.49 14.15
C ALA A 443 14.02 6.26 14.52
N LEU A 444 12.72 6.31 14.27
CA LEU A 444 11.77 5.26 14.67
C LEU A 444 11.47 4.25 13.56
N SER A 445 11.67 4.63 12.29
CA SER A 445 11.43 3.79 11.12
C SER A 445 12.06 2.40 11.24
N PRO A 446 13.35 2.25 11.65
CA PRO A 446 13.94 0.92 11.84
C PRO A 446 13.15 0.03 12.80
N LEU A 447 12.52 0.58 13.83
CA LEU A 447 11.71 -0.17 14.79
C LEU A 447 10.37 -0.62 14.20
N PHE A 448 9.73 0.22 13.38
CA PHE A 448 8.47 -0.13 12.70
C PHE A 448 8.66 -1.22 11.66
N HIS A 449 9.83 -1.19 11.00
CA HIS A 449 10.20 -2.19 10.03
C HIS A 449 10.89 -3.39 10.67
N ALA A 450 11.31 -3.36 11.94
CA ALA A 450 11.99 -4.49 12.57
C ALA A 450 11.14 -5.77 12.62
N SER A 451 9.82 -5.64 12.72
CA SER A 451 8.89 -6.78 12.62
C SER A 451 8.65 -7.27 11.19
N ASN A 452 9.04 -6.49 10.17
CA ASN A 452 8.95 -6.80 8.74
C ASN A 452 10.33 -6.94 8.05
N ASN A 453 11.40 -6.79 8.82
CA ASN A 453 12.78 -6.84 8.36
C ASN A 453 13.40 -8.09 9.00
N PRO A 454 13.58 -9.18 8.23
CA PRO A 454 14.13 -10.41 8.77
C PRO A 454 15.54 -10.26 9.34
N ALA A 455 16.27 -9.19 8.98
CA ALA A 455 17.59 -8.86 9.52
C ALA A 455 17.56 -8.27 10.94
N ALA A 456 16.43 -7.70 11.38
CA ALA A 456 16.24 -7.17 12.73
C ALA A 456 15.42 -8.10 13.63
N ALA A 457 14.82 -9.15 13.06
CA ALA A 457 14.23 -10.25 13.80
C ALA A 457 15.34 -11.11 14.44
N SER A 458 15.03 -11.72 15.58
CA SER A 458 15.91 -12.73 16.20
C SER A 458 16.33 -13.78 15.18
N THR A 459 17.63 -14.08 15.09
CA THR A 459 18.18 -15.11 14.18
C THR A 459 17.40 -16.43 14.32
N LEU A 460 16.87 -16.93 13.21
CA LEU A 460 16.14 -18.19 13.19
C LEU A 460 17.14 -19.35 13.07
N ILE A 461 16.87 -20.43 13.80
CA ILE A 461 17.70 -21.63 13.74
C ILE A 461 16.93 -22.73 12.99
N ALA A 462 17.58 -23.29 11.97
CA ALA A 462 17.05 -24.35 11.12
C ALA A 462 17.96 -25.58 11.20
N PRO A 463 17.80 -26.48 12.18
CA PRO A 463 18.63 -27.66 12.25
C PRO A 463 18.44 -28.52 11.00
N SER A 464 19.54 -28.92 10.35
CA SER A 464 19.49 -29.83 9.21
C SER A 464 19.35 -31.27 9.72
N ILE A 465 18.19 -31.87 9.44
CA ILE A 465 17.88 -33.23 9.88
C ILE A 465 18.74 -34.30 9.18
N LEU A 466 19.50 -33.93 8.15
CA LEU A 466 20.51 -34.79 7.53
C LEU A 466 21.55 -35.30 8.53
N ALA A 467 21.80 -34.56 9.61
CA ALA A 467 22.70 -34.96 10.69
C ALA A 467 22.01 -35.77 11.82
N GLY A 468 20.70 -35.99 11.73
CA GLY A 468 19.92 -36.73 12.72
C GLY A 468 19.98 -38.24 12.53
N ASP A 469 19.39 -38.98 13.48
CA ASP A 469 19.21 -40.43 13.37
C ASP A 469 18.07 -40.77 12.39
N PHE A 470 18.43 -41.30 11.22
CA PHE A 470 17.47 -41.67 10.18
C PHE A 470 16.50 -42.78 10.61
N SER A 471 16.87 -43.57 11.62
CA SER A 471 15.97 -44.58 12.19
C SER A 471 14.88 -43.96 13.09
N ASN A 472 15.03 -42.70 13.50
CA ASN A 472 14.15 -42.02 14.45
C ASN A 472 13.93 -40.53 14.14
N LEU A 473 13.57 -40.21 12.88
CA LEU A 473 13.36 -38.81 12.45
C LEU A 473 12.24 -38.08 13.22
N GLU A 474 11.22 -38.79 13.74
CA GLU A 474 10.18 -38.21 14.59
C GLU A 474 10.76 -37.68 15.91
N GLY A 475 11.57 -38.49 16.59
CA GLY A 475 12.25 -38.10 17.82
C GLY A 475 13.19 -36.93 17.58
N GLU A 476 13.93 -36.93 16.47
CA GLU A 476 14.83 -35.84 16.09
C GLU A 476 14.09 -34.52 15.85
N ALA A 477 12.99 -34.54 15.08
CA ALA A 477 12.18 -33.33 14.87
C ALA A 477 11.58 -32.79 16.18
N THR A 478 11.18 -33.68 17.09
CA THR A 478 10.64 -33.31 18.41
C THR A 478 11.73 -32.67 19.27
N ARG A 479 12.91 -33.29 19.36
CA ARG A 479 14.07 -32.75 20.09
C ARG A 479 14.45 -31.36 19.60
N MET A 480 14.44 -31.12 18.29
CA MET A 480 14.75 -29.79 17.73
C MET A 480 13.70 -28.74 18.06
N ALA A 481 12.41 -29.10 18.05
CA ALA A 481 11.34 -28.21 18.46
C ALA A 481 11.46 -27.83 19.95
N GLU A 482 11.73 -28.80 20.82
CA GLU A 482 11.94 -28.58 22.26
C GLU A 482 13.22 -27.78 22.57
N ALA A 483 14.25 -27.92 21.73
CA ALA A 483 15.47 -27.11 21.78
C ALA A 483 15.22 -25.64 21.41
N GLY A 484 14.05 -25.31 20.87
CA GLY A 484 13.64 -23.95 20.52
C GLY A 484 14.04 -23.53 19.10
N ALA A 485 14.27 -24.48 18.21
CA ALA A 485 14.37 -24.19 16.78
C ALA A 485 13.01 -23.75 16.22
N GLU A 486 13.03 -22.90 15.20
CA GLU A 486 11.81 -22.44 14.52
C GLU A 486 11.56 -23.21 13.23
N TRP A 487 12.64 -23.60 12.56
CA TRP A 487 12.64 -24.26 11.26
C TRP A 487 13.26 -25.64 11.40
N LEU A 488 12.91 -26.54 10.48
CA LEU A 488 13.58 -27.81 10.30
C LEU A 488 14.00 -27.87 8.84
N HIS A 489 15.32 -27.88 8.62
CA HIS A 489 15.88 -27.96 7.28
C HIS A 489 15.98 -29.42 6.87
N VAL A 490 15.43 -29.74 5.71
CA VAL A 490 15.31 -31.10 5.18
C VAL A 490 16.06 -31.16 3.86
N ASP A 491 17.22 -31.82 3.85
CA ASP A 491 18.05 -31.99 2.66
C ASP A 491 17.60 -33.21 1.83
N ILE A 492 17.10 -32.94 0.62
CA ILE A 492 16.66 -33.93 -0.35
C ILE A 492 17.73 -34.03 -1.43
N CYS A 493 18.37 -35.19 -1.51
CA CYS A 493 19.40 -35.51 -2.49
C CYS A 493 18.97 -36.74 -3.31
N ASP A 494 19.14 -36.70 -4.63
CA ASP A 494 18.70 -37.76 -5.55
C ASP A 494 19.82 -38.70 -6.03
N GLY A 495 21.04 -38.51 -5.53
CA GLY A 495 22.24 -39.24 -5.94
C GLY A 495 22.85 -38.78 -7.27
N GLN A 496 22.15 -37.95 -8.06
CA GLN A 496 22.61 -37.47 -9.36
C GLN A 496 23.22 -36.07 -9.26
N PHE A 497 22.56 -35.16 -8.54
CA PHE A 497 23.05 -33.78 -8.44
C PHE A 497 24.28 -33.65 -7.54
N CYS A 498 24.30 -34.32 -6.40
CA CYS A 498 25.37 -34.19 -5.39
C CYS A 498 25.97 -35.54 -4.91
N GLY A 499 25.71 -36.63 -5.62
CA GLY A 499 26.30 -37.95 -5.32
C GLY A 499 25.83 -38.64 -4.03
N ASN A 500 24.92 -38.02 -3.26
CA ASN A 500 24.28 -38.62 -2.09
C ASN A 500 22.79 -38.86 -2.33
N LEU A 501 22.22 -39.92 -1.72
CA LEU A 501 20.78 -40.23 -1.77
C LEU A 501 20.23 -40.19 -0.35
N THR A 502 19.29 -39.28 -0.09
CA THR A 502 18.74 -39.07 1.27
C THR A 502 17.30 -39.57 1.39
N ILE A 503 16.35 -38.63 1.45
CA ILE A 503 14.92 -38.84 1.69
C ILE A 503 14.11 -38.05 0.67
N GLY A 504 12.80 -38.30 0.59
CA GLY A 504 11.90 -37.60 -0.34
C GLY A 504 10.57 -37.20 0.30
N ALA A 505 9.63 -36.74 -0.54
CA ALA A 505 8.31 -36.27 -0.13
C ALA A 505 7.54 -37.22 0.84
N PRO A 506 7.61 -38.57 0.74
CA PRO A 506 6.97 -39.44 1.72
C PRO A 506 7.45 -39.26 3.16
N VAL A 507 8.72 -38.94 3.37
CA VAL A 507 9.28 -38.66 4.70
C VAL A 507 8.81 -37.30 5.20
N VAL A 508 8.80 -36.28 4.34
CA VAL A 508 8.26 -34.95 4.67
C VAL A 508 6.79 -35.05 5.10
N LYS A 509 5.99 -35.84 4.38
CA LYS A 509 4.58 -36.09 4.71
C LYS A 509 4.42 -36.75 6.08
N SER A 510 5.27 -37.73 6.40
CA SER A 510 5.28 -38.37 7.72
C SER A 510 5.65 -37.38 8.82
N LEU A 511 6.72 -36.59 8.62
CA LEU A 511 7.20 -35.57 9.56
C LEU A 511 6.17 -34.47 9.81
N ARG A 512 5.46 -34.01 8.77
CA ARG A 512 4.51 -32.90 8.88
C ARG A 512 3.45 -33.12 9.95
N SER A 513 3.00 -34.37 10.13
CA SER A 513 2.03 -34.74 11.16
C SER A 513 2.59 -34.73 12.59
N LYS A 514 3.92 -34.73 12.74
CA LYS A 514 4.63 -34.87 14.02
C LYS A 514 5.28 -33.58 14.52
N THR A 515 5.47 -32.59 13.66
CA THR A 515 6.06 -31.29 14.04
C THR A 515 5.23 -30.12 13.54
N ARG A 516 5.35 -28.98 14.23
CA ARG A 516 4.83 -27.67 13.80
C ARG A 516 5.94 -26.73 13.29
N LEU A 517 7.19 -27.18 13.31
CA LEU A 517 8.31 -26.43 12.75
C LEU A 517 8.07 -26.11 11.27
N PHE A 518 8.62 -24.99 10.82
CA PHE A 518 8.61 -24.63 9.40
C PHE A 518 9.50 -25.62 8.63
N LEU A 519 8.93 -26.36 7.68
CA LEU A 519 9.63 -27.37 6.89
C LEU A 519 10.25 -26.73 5.65
N ASP A 520 11.55 -26.48 5.72
CA ASP A 520 12.37 -25.98 4.62
C ASP A 520 12.97 -27.15 3.85
N CYS A 521 12.36 -27.49 2.70
CA CYS A 521 12.80 -28.61 1.87
C CYS A 521 13.81 -28.12 0.83
N HIS A 522 15.07 -28.45 1.03
CA HIS A 522 16.18 -28.11 0.15
C HIS A 522 16.44 -29.26 -0.83
N LEU A 523 16.21 -29.00 -2.12
CA LEU A 523 16.30 -29.97 -3.20
C LEU A 523 17.63 -29.84 -3.93
N ALA A 524 18.59 -30.68 -3.53
CA ALA A 524 19.80 -30.99 -4.27
C ALA A 524 19.51 -32.15 -5.25
N VAL A 525 18.67 -31.88 -6.26
CA VAL A 525 18.16 -32.88 -7.21
C VAL A 525 18.17 -32.36 -8.64
N MET A 526 18.24 -33.25 -9.62
CA MET A 526 18.01 -32.93 -11.03
C MET A 526 16.51 -32.76 -11.31
N HIS A 527 16.15 -31.83 -12.19
CA HIS A 527 14.77 -31.58 -12.61
C HIS A 527 13.77 -31.31 -11.45
N PRO A 528 14.07 -30.35 -10.56
CA PRO A 528 13.23 -30.03 -9.39
C PRO A 528 11.78 -29.66 -9.75
N GLU A 529 11.52 -29.19 -10.97
CA GLU A 529 10.17 -28.89 -11.48
C GLU A 529 9.20 -30.06 -11.40
N SER A 530 9.71 -31.30 -11.51
CA SER A 530 8.89 -32.50 -11.42
C SER A 530 8.38 -32.79 -10.00
N GLN A 531 8.97 -32.15 -8.99
CA GLN A 531 8.75 -32.50 -7.59
C GLN A 531 7.88 -31.49 -6.83
N VAL A 532 7.58 -30.33 -7.40
CA VAL A 532 6.85 -29.23 -6.72
C VAL A 532 5.53 -29.70 -6.09
N GLN A 533 4.69 -30.38 -6.87
CA GLN A 533 3.35 -30.77 -6.41
C GLN A 533 3.39 -31.83 -5.30
N GLN A 534 4.31 -32.78 -5.36
CA GLN A 534 4.41 -33.81 -4.32
C GLN A 534 4.91 -33.25 -2.98
N PHE A 535 5.82 -32.26 -2.98
CA PHE A 535 6.28 -31.60 -1.75
C PHE A 535 5.22 -30.67 -1.17
N ALA A 536 4.47 -29.95 -2.02
CA ALA A 536 3.32 -29.18 -1.56
C ALA A 536 2.27 -30.07 -0.87
N GLN A 537 1.94 -31.22 -1.47
CA GLN A 537 1.02 -32.20 -0.88
C GLN A 537 1.58 -32.89 0.36
N ALA A 538 2.91 -33.02 0.47
CA ALA A 538 3.57 -33.51 1.67
C ALA A 538 3.55 -32.50 2.83
N GLY A 539 3.21 -31.24 2.56
CA GLY A 539 3.12 -30.17 3.55
C GLY A 539 4.45 -29.45 3.80
N ALA A 540 5.33 -29.39 2.80
CA ALA A 540 6.47 -28.48 2.83
C ALA A 540 5.98 -27.03 2.92
N ASP A 541 6.65 -26.20 3.72
CA ASP A 541 6.33 -24.78 3.85
C ASP A 541 7.17 -23.93 2.87
N GLN A 542 8.39 -24.37 2.59
CA GLN A 542 9.31 -23.80 1.60
C GLN A 542 9.92 -24.91 0.75
N LEU A 543 10.11 -24.61 -0.54
CA LEU A 543 10.91 -25.43 -1.44
C LEU A 543 12.08 -24.60 -1.97
N THR A 544 13.29 -25.04 -1.65
CA THR A 544 14.55 -24.39 -2.01
C THR A 544 15.23 -25.21 -3.11
N PHE A 545 15.48 -24.60 -4.28
CA PHE A 545 16.09 -25.29 -5.43
C PHE A 545 17.40 -24.64 -5.86
N HIS A 546 18.27 -25.41 -6.51
CA HIS A 546 19.47 -24.90 -7.19
C HIS A 546 19.10 -24.47 -8.61
N PRO A 547 19.31 -23.20 -9.00
CA PRO A 547 18.99 -22.71 -10.34
C PRO A 547 19.68 -23.50 -11.46
N GLU A 548 20.87 -24.02 -11.20
CA GLU A 548 21.66 -24.83 -12.14
C GLU A 548 21.01 -26.19 -12.45
N ALA A 549 20.15 -26.69 -11.56
CA ALA A 549 19.42 -27.94 -11.76
C ALA A 549 18.07 -27.73 -12.47
N ALA A 550 17.57 -26.50 -12.52
CA ALA A 550 16.27 -26.15 -13.07
C ALA A 550 16.37 -25.86 -14.57
N LYS A 551 15.45 -26.41 -15.36
CA LYS A 551 15.37 -26.08 -16.80
C LYS A 551 15.01 -24.61 -17.03
N ASP A 552 14.11 -24.09 -16.21
CA ASP A 552 13.66 -22.70 -16.21
C ASP A 552 13.38 -22.30 -14.75
N SER A 553 14.30 -21.53 -14.17
CA SER A 553 14.22 -21.14 -12.76
C SER A 553 13.06 -20.19 -12.46
N GLU A 554 12.64 -19.37 -13.43
CA GLU A 554 11.54 -18.43 -13.24
C GLU A 554 10.20 -19.16 -13.26
N ALA A 555 9.99 -20.03 -14.26
CA ALA A 555 8.81 -20.87 -14.32
C ALA A 555 8.69 -21.77 -13.08
N LEU A 556 9.81 -22.30 -12.60
CA LEU A 556 9.85 -23.10 -11.37
C LEU A 556 9.49 -22.28 -10.13
N ALA A 557 10.07 -21.10 -9.95
CA ALA A 557 9.74 -20.21 -8.83
C ALA A 557 8.24 -19.88 -8.81
N VAL A 558 7.65 -19.57 -9.97
CA VAL A 558 6.20 -19.34 -10.10
C VAL A 558 5.40 -20.59 -9.75
N ALA A 559 5.82 -21.77 -10.19
CA ALA A 559 5.16 -23.04 -9.89
C ALA A 559 5.16 -23.35 -8.40
N ILE A 560 6.29 -23.15 -7.71
CA ILE A 560 6.42 -23.33 -6.25
C ILE A 560 5.45 -22.41 -5.51
N ARG A 561 5.44 -21.12 -5.87
CA ARG A 561 4.55 -20.12 -5.26
C ARG A 561 3.08 -20.44 -5.49
N THR A 562 2.73 -20.85 -6.71
CA THR A 562 1.37 -21.24 -7.09
C THR A 562 0.89 -22.47 -6.31
N ALA A 563 1.81 -23.38 -5.98
CA ALA A 563 1.53 -24.55 -5.13
C ALA A 563 1.37 -24.20 -3.64
N GLY A 564 1.50 -22.91 -3.25
CA GLY A 564 1.27 -22.43 -1.90
C GLY A 564 2.49 -22.46 -0.97
N MET A 565 3.69 -22.73 -1.51
CA MET A 565 4.94 -22.76 -0.75
C MET A 565 5.74 -21.47 -0.92
N LYS A 566 6.63 -21.18 0.03
CA LYS A 566 7.68 -20.17 -0.16
C LYS A 566 8.74 -20.67 -1.14
N VAL A 567 9.33 -19.74 -1.89
CA VAL A 567 10.35 -19.98 -2.90
C VAL A 567 11.73 -19.73 -2.31
N GLY A 568 12.53 -20.78 -2.19
CA GLY A 568 13.94 -20.70 -1.85
C GLY A 568 14.84 -20.89 -3.08
N VAL A 569 15.98 -20.20 -3.10
CA VAL A 569 17.04 -20.42 -4.11
C VAL A 569 18.35 -20.72 -3.39
N ALA A 570 18.99 -21.84 -3.71
CA ALA A 570 20.29 -22.21 -3.17
C ALA A 570 21.43 -21.78 -4.10
N LEU A 571 22.51 -21.29 -3.50
CA LEU A 571 23.76 -20.94 -4.18
C LEU A 571 24.88 -21.82 -3.64
N GLN A 572 25.46 -22.66 -4.51
CA GLN A 572 26.63 -23.46 -4.18
C GLN A 572 27.84 -22.56 -3.86
N PRO A 573 28.90 -23.06 -3.18
CA PRO A 573 30.09 -22.26 -2.89
C PRO A 573 30.68 -21.59 -4.14
N GLY A 574 30.78 -22.32 -5.26
CA GLY A 574 31.28 -21.80 -6.54
C GLY A 574 30.31 -20.92 -7.34
N SER A 575 29.01 -20.91 -7.02
CA SER A 575 28.01 -20.15 -7.77
C SER A 575 28.04 -18.67 -7.40
N PRO A 576 28.09 -17.74 -8.39
CA PRO A 576 28.00 -16.31 -8.12
C PRO A 576 26.56 -15.89 -7.78
N THR A 577 26.42 -14.77 -7.07
CA THR A 577 25.12 -14.14 -6.73
C THR A 577 24.27 -13.86 -7.97
N SER A 578 24.91 -13.57 -9.10
CA SER A 578 24.27 -13.28 -10.40
C SER A 578 23.33 -14.39 -10.90
N VAL A 579 23.50 -15.64 -10.44
CA VAL A 579 22.59 -16.75 -10.75
C VAL A 579 21.20 -16.51 -10.14
N ALA A 580 21.12 -15.93 -8.95
CA ALA A 580 19.85 -15.66 -8.25
C ALA A 580 19.28 -14.25 -8.54
N LEU A 581 20.12 -13.30 -8.98
CA LEU A 581 19.71 -11.90 -9.18
C LEU A 581 18.46 -11.73 -10.06
N PRO A 582 18.30 -12.42 -11.22
CA PRO A 582 17.12 -12.24 -12.06
C PRO A 582 15.81 -12.58 -11.35
N LEU A 583 15.82 -13.61 -10.50
CA LEU A 583 14.64 -14.04 -9.74
C LEU A 583 14.36 -13.09 -8.57
N LEU A 584 15.42 -12.64 -7.89
CA LEU A 584 15.33 -11.68 -6.79
C LEU A 584 14.80 -10.32 -7.24
N GLN A 585 15.31 -9.79 -8.36
CA GLN A 585 14.86 -8.51 -8.93
C GLN A 585 13.39 -8.54 -9.37
N LYS A 586 12.88 -9.72 -9.76
CA LYS A 586 11.47 -9.95 -10.07
C LYS A 586 10.60 -10.18 -8.83
N GLY A 587 11.18 -10.19 -7.63
CA GLY A 587 10.44 -10.44 -6.38
C GLY A 587 9.88 -11.86 -6.27
N LEU A 588 10.49 -12.84 -6.95
CA LEU A 588 10.00 -14.22 -7.01
C LEU A 588 10.53 -15.11 -5.87
N VAL A 589 11.56 -14.67 -5.15
CA VAL A 589 12.28 -15.44 -4.13
C VAL A 589 11.96 -14.89 -2.74
N ASP A 590 11.67 -15.76 -1.78
CA ASP A 590 11.45 -15.39 -0.37
C ASP A 590 12.71 -15.60 0.48
N THR A 591 13.56 -16.56 0.10
CA THR A 591 14.75 -16.97 0.85
C THR A 591 15.91 -17.34 -0.09
N VAL A 592 17.13 -16.89 0.20
CA VAL A 592 18.35 -17.34 -0.46
C VAL A 592 19.16 -18.21 0.49
N ASN A 593 19.43 -19.45 0.11
CA ASN A 593 20.33 -20.34 0.83
C ASN A 593 21.75 -20.22 0.28
N VAL A 594 22.68 -19.68 1.08
CA VAL A 594 24.10 -19.61 0.72
C VAL A 594 24.82 -20.81 1.33
N MET A 595 25.18 -21.76 0.48
CA MET A 595 25.92 -22.95 0.88
C MET A 595 27.36 -22.58 1.23
N ALA A 596 27.79 -22.89 2.44
CA ALA A 596 29.17 -22.77 2.93
C ALA A 596 29.97 -24.08 2.77
N VAL A 597 29.33 -25.13 2.24
CA VAL A 597 29.93 -26.42 1.90
C VAL A 597 29.31 -26.94 0.60
N GLU A 598 29.91 -27.92 -0.06
CA GLU A 598 29.27 -28.54 -1.22
C GLU A 598 28.03 -29.33 -0.79
N PRO A 599 26.93 -29.28 -1.56
CA PRO A 599 25.71 -30.01 -1.21
C PRO A 599 25.96 -31.53 -1.14
N GLY A 600 25.14 -32.21 -0.36
CA GLY A 600 25.08 -33.68 -0.34
C GLY A 600 25.64 -34.33 0.93
N PHE A 601 26.74 -33.85 1.51
CA PHE A 601 27.36 -34.50 2.67
C PHE A 601 27.50 -33.58 3.88
N GLY A 602 27.06 -34.04 5.05
CA GLY A 602 27.27 -33.35 6.32
C GLY A 602 28.72 -33.44 6.82
N GLY A 603 29.09 -32.56 7.75
CA GLY A 603 30.39 -32.61 8.45
C GLY A 603 31.57 -31.93 7.73
N GLN A 604 31.33 -31.29 6.59
CA GLN A 604 32.34 -30.54 5.85
C GLN A 604 32.75 -29.23 6.57
N PRO A 605 34.01 -28.76 6.41
CA PRO A 605 34.47 -27.51 7.01
C PRO A 605 33.84 -26.28 6.33
N PHE A 606 33.54 -25.25 7.13
CA PHE A 606 32.93 -24.00 6.65
C PHE A 606 33.85 -23.23 5.70
N GLN A 607 33.38 -22.91 4.51
CA GLN A 607 34.12 -22.12 3.52
C GLN A 607 33.84 -20.62 3.68
N GLU A 608 34.72 -19.89 4.38
CA GLU A 608 34.48 -18.48 4.75
C GLU A 608 34.30 -17.51 3.57
N HIS A 609 34.86 -17.81 2.40
CA HIS A 609 34.75 -16.94 1.22
C HIS A 609 33.29 -16.73 0.76
N VAL A 610 32.38 -17.65 1.08
CA VAL A 610 30.97 -17.52 0.67
C VAL A 610 30.26 -16.37 1.40
N LEU A 611 30.81 -15.87 2.50
CA LEU A 611 30.27 -14.75 3.27
C LEU A 611 30.29 -13.44 2.47
N GLU A 612 31.14 -13.32 1.44
CA GLU A 612 31.09 -12.18 0.52
C GLU A 612 29.76 -12.14 -0.24
N LYS A 613 29.23 -13.30 -0.66
CA LYS A 613 27.92 -13.42 -1.30
C LYS A 613 26.79 -13.02 -0.35
N VAL A 614 26.90 -13.37 0.93
CA VAL A 614 25.92 -12.98 1.97
C VAL A 614 25.87 -11.46 2.11
N ARG A 615 27.03 -10.79 2.18
CA ARG A 615 27.11 -9.32 2.26
C ARG A 615 26.51 -8.65 1.03
N GLU A 616 26.91 -9.11 -0.15
CA GLU A 616 26.41 -8.60 -1.41
C GLU A 616 24.88 -8.74 -1.52
N LEU A 617 24.34 -9.91 -1.16
CA LEU A 617 22.88 -10.15 -1.16
C LEU A 617 22.16 -9.28 -0.13
N ARG A 618 22.75 -9.07 1.05
CA ARG A 618 22.15 -8.23 2.09
C ARG A 618 22.15 -6.75 1.68
N ASP A 619 23.21 -6.28 1.03
CA ASP A 619 23.31 -4.90 0.53
C ASP A 619 22.31 -4.64 -0.60
N LEU A 620 22.17 -5.57 -1.54
CA LEU A 620 21.25 -5.46 -2.67
C LEU A 620 19.77 -5.68 -2.27
N PHE A 621 19.52 -6.57 -1.31
CA PHE A 621 18.18 -6.95 -0.87
C PHE A 621 18.07 -6.92 0.66
N PRO A 622 17.94 -5.71 1.27
CA PRO A 622 17.99 -5.54 2.72
C PRO A 622 16.97 -6.37 3.50
N SER A 623 15.84 -6.73 2.89
CA SER A 623 14.72 -7.44 3.52
C SER A 623 14.61 -8.92 3.16
N ILE A 624 15.48 -9.48 2.31
CA ILE A 624 15.38 -10.92 1.95
C ILE A 624 15.83 -11.81 3.12
N ASN A 625 15.26 -13.01 3.23
CA ASN A 625 15.85 -14.02 4.12
C ASN A 625 17.12 -14.57 3.48
N ILE A 626 18.21 -14.59 4.25
CA ILE A 626 19.47 -15.21 3.83
C ILE A 626 19.81 -16.30 4.85
N GLN A 627 19.86 -17.54 4.36
CA GLN A 627 20.34 -18.69 5.10
C GLN A 627 21.82 -18.91 4.82
N VAL A 628 22.55 -19.41 5.82
CA VAL A 628 23.89 -19.97 5.62
C VAL A 628 23.86 -21.43 6.07
N ASP A 629 24.27 -22.31 5.15
CA ASP A 629 24.16 -23.76 5.28
C ASP A 629 25.51 -24.48 5.20
N GLY A 630 25.76 -25.37 6.16
CA GLY A 630 26.99 -26.15 6.27
C GLY A 630 28.02 -25.52 7.22
N GLY A 631 28.64 -26.34 8.07
CA GLY A 631 29.75 -25.92 8.94
C GLY A 631 29.40 -24.88 10.03
N VAL A 632 28.11 -24.61 10.28
CA VAL A 632 27.67 -23.61 11.27
C VAL A 632 27.83 -24.11 12.71
N ASN A 633 28.53 -23.34 13.54
CA ASN A 633 28.77 -23.62 14.96
C ASN A 633 28.70 -22.34 15.82
N PRO A 634 28.33 -22.47 17.11
CA PRO A 634 28.12 -21.32 18.00
C PRO A 634 29.40 -20.56 18.36
N ASN A 635 30.57 -21.20 18.27
CA ASN A 635 31.81 -20.62 18.81
C ASN A 635 32.44 -19.58 17.88
N ARG A 636 32.19 -19.66 16.58
CA ARG A 636 32.86 -18.81 15.59
C ARG A 636 31.97 -18.49 14.41
N THR A 637 31.40 -19.52 13.83
CA THR A 637 31.01 -19.49 12.42
C THR A 637 29.59 -18.94 12.24
N ALA A 638 28.73 -19.15 13.25
CA ALA A 638 27.44 -18.45 13.39
C ALA A 638 27.61 -16.93 13.45
N LYS A 639 28.55 -16.43 14.26
CA LYS A 639 28.84 -15.00 14.36
C LYS A 639 29.29 -14.42 13.01
N LEU A 640 30.21 -15.09 12.32
CA LEU A 640 30.67 -14.64 11.00
C LEU A 640 29.54 -14.56 9.97
N ALA A 641 28.64 -15.56 9.95
CA ALA A 641 27.47 -15.56 9.09
C ALA A 641 26.51 -14.41 9.40
N LYS A 642 26.23 -14.17 10.68
CA LYS A 642 25.37 -13.07 11.14
C LYS A 642 25.97 -11.70 10.83
N ASP A 643 27.26 -11.51 11.10
CA ASP A 643 28.00 -10.28 10.79
C ASP A 643 28.02 -10.00 9.28
N ALA A 644 27.97 -11.04 8.44
CA ALA A 644 27.84 -10.91 6.99
C ALA A 644 26.41 -10.58 6.52
N GLY A 645 25.40 -10.70 7.38
CA GLY A 645 24.00 -10.37 7.07
C GLY A 645 23.05 -11.57 7.00
N ALA A 646 23.48 -12.78 7.37
CA ALA A 646 22.60 -13.94 7.47
C ALA A 646 21.65 -13.82 8.67
N ASN A 647 20.38 -14.13 8.46
CA ASN A 647 19.36 -14.08 9.51
C ASN A 647 18.75 -15.45 9.83
N ILE A 648 19.12 -16.47 9.07
CA ILE A 648 18.76 -17.87 9.32
C ILE A 648 20.05 -18.70 9.29
N LEU A 649 20.25 -19.53 10.31
CA LEU A 649 21.43 -20.39 10.43
C LEU A 649 21.02 -21.86 10.30
N ILE A 650 21.54 -22.54 9.29
CA ILE A 650 21.34 -23.98 9.10
C ILE A 650 22.51 -24.73 9.74
N ALA A 651 22.21 -25.49 10.80
CA ALA A 651 23.21 -26.16 11.61
C ALA A 651 22.84 -27.63 11.85
N GLY A 652 23.59 -28.55 11.25
CA GLY A 652 23.42 -30.00 11.43
C GLY A 652 24.21 -30.53 12.63
N THR A 653 25.42 -31.01 12.36
CA THR A 653 26.27 -31.76 13.32
C THR A 653 26.49 -31.05 14.66
N SER A 654 26.60 -29.72 14.67
CA SER A 654 26.81 -28.95 15.91
C SER A 654 25.63 -29.03 16.88
N ILE A 655 24.41 -29.23 16.39
CA ILE A 655 23.20 -29.38 17.20
C ILE A 655 22.95 -30.86 17.49
N PHE A 656 22.87 -31.69 16.44
CA PHE A 656 22.51 -33.11 16.57
C PHE A 656 23.54 -33.95 17.31
N GLY A 657 24.83 -33.59 17.23
CA GLY A 657 25.91 -34.24 17.96
C GLY A 657 26.09 -33.77 19.39
N SER A 658 25.27 -32.83 19.88
CA SER A 658 25.38 -32.27 21.23
C SER A 658 24.53 -33.03 22.24
N GLU A 659 25.06 -33.20 23.45
CA GLU A 659 24.30 -33.72 24.61
C GLU A 659 23.21 -32.72 25.07
N ASP A 660 23.38 -31.42 24.77
CA ASP A 660 22.41 -30.37 25.08
C ASP A 660 22.12 -29.49 23.84
N PRO A 661 21.24 -29.96 22.93
CA PRO A 661 20.84 -29.21 21.74
C PRO A 661 20.22 -27.85 22.05
N LYS A 662 19.49 -27.73 23.18
CA LYS A 662 18.83 -26.48 23.59
C LYS A 662 19.85 -25.39 23.89
N ARG A 663 20.95 -25.74 24.58
CA ARG A 663 22.06 -24.80 24.81
C ARG A 663 22.72 -24.38 23.51
N VAL A 664 22.92 -25.28 22.56
CA VAL A 664 23.53 -24.96 21.25
C VAL A 664 22.63 -24.02 20.45
N VAL A 665 21.33 -24.31 20.35
CA VAL A 665 20.35 -23.44 19.66
C VAL A 665 20.35 -22.05 20.29
N SER A 666 20.33 -21.95 21.62
CA SER A 666 20.41 -20.67 22.33
C SER A 666 21.71 -19.91 22.02
N ALA A 667 22.86 -20.61 22.02
CA ALA A 667 24.15 -20.01 21.71
C ALA A 667 24.24 -19.52 20.25
N LEU A 668 23.67 -20.27 19.29
CA LEU A 668 23.60 -19.84 17.89
C LEU A 668 22.75 -18.57 17.72
N LYS A 669 21.67 -18.42 18.48
CA LYS A 669 20.85 -17.19 18.49
C LYS A 669 21.61 -15.99 19.05
N GLN A 670 22.45 -16.21 20.06
CA GLN A 670 23.19 -15.16 20.78
C GLN A 670 24.53 -14.75 20.14
N ALA A 671 25.13 -15.62 19.31
CA ALA A 671 26.41 -15.40 18.61
C ALA A 671 26.42 -14.09 17.81
#